data_AF-A0AB33BMK5-F1
#
_entry.id   AF-A0AB33BMK5-F1
#
_cell.length_a   1.000
_cell.length_b   1.000
_cell.length_c   1.000
_cell.angle_alpha   90.00
_cell.angle_beta   90.00
_cell.angle_gamma   90.00
#
_symmetry.space_group_name_H-M   'P 1'
#
loop_
_entity.id
_entity.type
_entity.pdbx_description
1 polymer ?
#
loop_
_entity_poly.entity_id
_entity_poly.type
_entity_poly.pdbx_seq_one_letter_code
_entity_poly.pdbx_strand_id
1 'polypeptide(L)'
;MCLCGSPNFVTFVPLWFPKLCDLCAFVVISPKLRHYKNNSSSNPMAISNRERVGRALDFLREGLYPFIEREMKASYGQKWLAVALSCLPESYTIRRTGDAVLKEDVSALLIVLWEQWNEVFKKTLGRSDRSLASELRDVRNAWAHNDAFSLDDAYRAFDSISRLLSSVSADTQEVEKQKQEILRLRFEEQARRETRRQAIAPTEGQPMSGLKPWREIATPHPDVASGRYQEAEFAADLWQVYLDQGSDEYRLPNEFFGRTYLTEGLKQLLTNALIRLTGAGGDPVIELQTNFGGGKTHAILALYHLFFGVETKDLPGMEPVLQAAAVNEPPKNVNTVVIVGNKLSPGTVEKKRDGVRVHTLWGEIAWQLGGKEGYEMVREADETATNPGDVLKELFNRYAPCLILIDEWVAYARQLHERADLPGGSFDTHFTFAQTLSESAKNADRTLLVVSIPSSDIEIGGERGTEALDRLKNAIGRIQSPWRPASAEESFEIVRRRLFQTTTDPQLFVARDAVIKAFSEMYRTQGQEFPSECLEADYRRRLREAYPIHPEFFDRLYSDWSTLDKFQRTRGVLRLMAKVIHSLWEREDKSLLIMPSHVPMDDAQVQSELTRYLDDNWVPIIEKDVDGPNSLPLDIDRQNSNLGRYSACRRVTRTIYLGSAPTIRAANRGLEDKRIKLGCVQPGETVAIFGDALRRLTDRATYLYIDGNRYWISNQPNVTRTAQDRANLLFEERYKVTEEIVRRLKADQQRGEFGAIHIAPESTADIPDDPHLGVRLIVLSPGQPHSKSAEDSPARRLVAEILNQRGGSPRYYKNTLVFVAADKSNLENLEKNVAGYLAWNSIVADQETLNLDVSQRKQAITKRDQADKEVSLILNQTYQWLLVPEQPEPQGGIQWTDNRIPGDDSPIDRASRKLVHEGQLITHYSGDNLRMDALDKYLWRSTNHIDIKRLWEYLAQYLYLPRLKNPDVLLQAVREGVRSTLVEENFGYAEGWDEAKQRYTGLVILRDINPSISSHSLLVKPDVAMGQLEAEKPANPPTAAETDSVISSDPDRPLYLTSGVRLTAKESPDDLVEKKPVLRRFYGIVSIDPLRINRDAPAIANEIIQHLTRLSGARVKVTLEIEAEIPDGAPDDVVRTVTENCRTLKFNNQSFEPE
;
A
#
# COMPACT_ATOMS: atom_id res chain seq x y z
N MET A 1 -39.54 19.11 39.51
CA MET A 1 -39.08 18.18 40.57
C MET A 1 -37.91 17.37 40.04
N CYS A 2 -37.07 16.85 40.92
CA CYS A 2 -36.01 15.87 40.58
C CYS A 2 -36.65 14.48 40.29
N LEU A 3 -35.95 13.40 39.92
CA LEU A 3 -34.56 12.98 40.18
C LEU A 3 -34.07 11.96 39.10
N CYS A 4 -32.85 11.43 39.26
CA CYS A 4 -32.17 10.49 38.37
C CYS A 4 -32.76 9.06 38.38
N GLY A 5 -32.36 8.21 37.40
CA GLY A 5 -32.39 6.75 37.59
C GLY A 5 -32.46 5.88 36.32
N SER A 6 -31.33 5.29 35.91
CA SER A 6 -31.27 4.05 35.09
C SER A 6 -30.86 2.89 36.01
N PRO A 7 -31.26 1.62 35.77
CA PRO A 7 -30.40 0.76 34.95
C PRO A 7 -31.06 -0.41 34.16
N ASN A 8 -30.46 -0.72 33.00
CA ASN A 8 -30.20 -2.01 32.33
C ASN A 8 -31.09 -3.28 32.47
N PHE A 9 -31.48 -3.80 31.29
CA PHE A 9 -31.51 -5.21 30.84
C PHE A 9 -32.34 -6.30 31.57
N VAL A 10 -33.24 -6.96 30.82
CA VAL A 10 -33.08 -8.35 30.28
C VAL A 10 -34.23 -8.68 29.29
N THR A 11 -34.03 -9.68 28.42
CA THR A 11 -34.87 -10.09 27.27
C THR A 11 -36.17 -10.84 27.60
N PHE A 12 -37.20 -10.69 26.75
CA PHE A 12 -38.21 -11.75 26.47
C PHE A 12 -38.85 -11.60 25.07
N VAL A 13 -39.34 -12.72 24.51
CA VAL A 13 -40.00 -12.90 23.20
C VAL A 13 -41.10 -13.96 23.40
N PRO A 14 -42.39 -13.75 23.02
CA PRO A 14 -42.87 -14.27 21.72
C PRO A 14 -44.13 -13.63 21.06
N LEU A 15 -44.14 -13.67 19.72
CA LEU A 15 -45.21 -14.07 18.76
C LEU A 15 -46.74 -13.90 19.03
N TRP A 16 -47.43 -13.53 17.92
CA TRP A 16 -48.81 -13.80 17.45
C TRP A 16 -49.87 -12.67 17.34
N PHE A 17 -50.68 -12.83 16.29
CA PHE A 17 -51.82 -12.02 15.77
C PHE A 17 -53.15 -12.69 16.22
N PRO A 18 -54.36 -12.03 16.21
CA PRO A 18 -55.05 -11.75 14.94
C PRO A 18 -56.05 -10.57 14.85
N LYS A 19 -56.54 -10.41 13.61
CA LYS A 19 -57.53 -9.48 13.02
C LYS A 19 -58.90 -9.37 13.74
N LEU A 20 -59.63 -8.30 13.38
CA LEU A 20 -61.00 -8.43 12.85
C LEU A 20 -61.27 -7.38 11.74
N CYS A 21 -62.41 -7.50 11.04
CA CYS A 21 -62.69 -6.85 9.74
C CYS A 21 -64.01 -6.03 9.78
N ASP A 22 -64.28 -5.23 8.74
CA ASP A 22 -65.37 -5.51 7.78
C ASP A 22 -65.69 -4.33 6.82
N LEU A 23 -65.67 -4.57 5.51
CA LEU A 23 -66.88 -4.79 4.66
C LEU A 23 -66.53 -4.89 3.16
N CYS A 24 -67.24 -5.74 2.42
CA CYS A 24 -67.04 -6.00 0.99
C CYS A 24 -68.37 -6.17 0.22
N ALA A 25 -68.45 -5.66 -1.01
CA ALA A 25 -69.30 -6.18 -2.09
C ALA A 25 -68.69 -5.74 -3.46
N PHE A 26 -68.14 -6.62 -4.29
CA PHE A 26 -68.76 -7.63 -5.19
C PHE A 26 -69.58 -7.09 -6.37
N VAL A 27 -69.08 -7.36 -7.59
CA VAL A 27 -69.78 -7.93 -8.76
C VAL A 27 -68.71 -8.50 -9.72
N VAL A 28 -69.05 -9.49 -10.56
CA VAL A 28 -68.14 -10.27 -11.42
C VAL A 28 -68.66 -10.31 -12.86
N ILE A 29 -67.78 -10.34 -13.88
CA ILE A 29 -68.04 -10.95 -15.21
C ILE A 29 -66.74 -11.24 -16.00
N SER A 30 -66.84 -12.20 -16.94
CA SER A 30 -65.79 -12.94 -17.67
C SER A 30 -64.90 -12.15 -18.68
N PRO A 31 -63.76 -12.75 -19.17
CA PRO A 31 -62.69 -12.02 -19.87
C PRO A 31 -62.72 -12.12 -21.42
N LYS A 32 -62.03 -11.20 -22.11
CA LYS A 32 -61.50 -11.39 -23.49
C LYS A 32 -60.43 -10.36 -23.93
N LEU A 33 -59.42 -10.86 -24.67
CA LEU A 33 -58.59 -10.22 -25.70
C LEU A 33 -57.62 -9.04 -25.36
N ARG A 34 -56.31 -9.36 -25.43
CA ARG A 34 -55.17 -8.63 -26.06
C ARG A 34 -55.21 -7.09 -26.10
N HIS A 35 -54.21 -6.36 -25.59
CA HIS A 35 -52.84 -6.36 -26.13
C HIS A 35 -51.77 -5.84 -25.15
N TYR A 36 -50.51 -6.22 -25.37
CA TYR A 36 -49.33 -5.66 -24.69
C TYR A 36 -49.05 -4.21 -25.12
N LYS A 37 -48.71 -3.34 -24.15
CA LYS A 37 -47.69 -2.28 -24.28
C LYS A 37 -47.03 -2.08 -22.91
N ASN A 38 -45.71 -1.96 -22.89
CA ASN A 38 -44.94 -1.89 -21.64
C ASN A 38 -45.12 -0.52 -20.96
N ASN A 39 -45.28 -0.53 -19.64
CA ASN A 39 -45.31 0.68 -18.83
C ASN A 39 -43.90 0.89 -18.23
N SER A 40 -43.13 1.85 -18.74
CA SER A 40 -41.83 2.20 -18.17
C SER A 40 -42.01 3.03 -16.90
N SER A 41 -41.38 2.61 -15.81
CA SER A 41 -41.42 3.31 -14.52
C SER A 41 -40.74 4.68 -14.62
N SER A 42 -41.53 5.75 -14.60
CA SER A 42 -41.02 7.11 -14.48
C SER A 42 -40.75 7.45 -13.01
N ASN A 43 -39.49 7.75 -12.69
CA ASN A 43 -39.20 8.60 -11.54
C ASN A 43 -39.85 9.98 -11.78
N PRO A 44 -40.31 10.68 -10.73
CA PRO A 44 -40.72 12.07 -10.87
C PRO A 44 -39.52 12.90 -11.30
N MET A 45 -39.53 13.39 -12.54
CA MET A 45 -38.48 14.27 -13.06
C MET A 45 -38.41 15.56 -12.24
N ALA A 46 -37.18 15.97 -11.88
CA ALA A 46 -36.95 17.26 -11.26
C ALA A 46 -37.25 18.38 -12.27
N ILE A 47 -38.31 19.14 -12.03
CA ILE A 47 -38.78 20.20 -12.93
C ILE A 47 -37.73 21.31 -12.98
N SER A 48 -37.23 21.60 -14.18
CA SER A 48 -36.20 22.61 -14.42
C SER A 48 -36.71 24.02 -14.16
N ASN A 49 -35.80 24.95 -13.82
CA ASN A 49 -36.14 26.36 -13.64
C ASN A 49 -36.81 26.97 -14.90
N ARG A 50 -36.40 26.52 -16.08
CA ARG A 50 -36.98 26.88 -17.38
C ARG A 50 -38.45 26.45 -17.51
N GLU A 51 -38.79 25.24 -17.08
CA GLU A 51 -40.18 24.75 -17.05
C GLU A 51 -41.00 25.46 -15.97
N ARG A 52 -40.40 25.78 -14.80
CA ARG A 52 -41.05 26.57 -13.75
C ARG A 52 -41.42 27.97 -14.26
N VAL A 53 -40.48 28.67 -14.90
CA VAL A 53 -40.74 29.99 -15.51
C VAL A 53 -41.77 29.90 -16.64
N GLY A 54 -41.77 28.82 -17.44
CA GLY A 54 -42.80 28.56 -18.44
C GLY A 54 -44.21 28.51 -17.83
N ARG A 55 -44.40 27.72 -16.76
CA ARG A 55 -45.68 27.65 -16.03
C ARG A 55 -46.07 28.98 -15.40
N ALA A 56 -45.11 29.77 -14.93
CA ALA A 56 -45.37 31.11 -14.41
C ALA A 56 -45.89 32.05 -15.52
N LEU A 57 -45.38 31.93 -16.74
CA LEU A 57 -45.85 32.66 -17.92
C LEU A 57 -47.24 32.21 -18.39
N ASP A 58 -47.60 30.93 -18.22
CA ASP A 58 -48.99 30.44 -18.39
C ASP A 58 -49.95 31.10 -17.38
N PHE A 59 -49.60 31.15 -16.09
CA PHE A 59 -50.40 31.87 -15.08
C PHE A 59 -50.46 33.38 -15.35
N LEU A 60 -49.38 33.98 -15.85
CA LEU A 60 -49.36 35.39 -16.26
C LEU A 60 -50.36 35.65 -17.40
N ARG A 61 -50.43 34.78 -18.41
CA ARG A 61 -51.43 34.84 -19.51
C ARG A 61 -52.86 34.80 -18.97
N GLU A 62 -53.14 33.83 -18.10
CA GLU A 62 -54.49 33.58 -17.58
C GLU A 62 -55.00 34.73 -16.70
N GLY A 63 -54.13 35.38 -15.92
CA GLY A 63 -54.48 36.57 -15.16
C GLY A 63 -54.52 37.87 -15.97
N LEU A 64 -53.64 38.06 -16.97
CA LEU A 64 -53.63 39.27 -17.79
C LEU A 64 -54.75 39.33 -18.83
N TYR A 65 -55.16 38.20 -19.43
CA TYR A 65 -56.15 38.21 -20.51
C TYR A 65 -57.48 38.87 -20.11
N PRO A 66 -58.14 38.51 -18.98
CA PRO A 66 -59.44 39.10 -18.62
C PRO A 66 -59.34 40.59 -18.29
N PHE A 67 -58.22 41.03 -17.72
CA PHE A 67 -57.94 42.44 -17.45
C PHE A 67 -57.80 43.23 -18.76
N ILE A 68 -56.94 42.76 -19.68
CA ILE A 68 -56.71 43.40 -20.98
C ILE A 68 -58.01 43.46 -21.79
N GLU A 69 -58.79 42.37 -21.83
CA GLU A 69 -60.10 42.35 -22.49
C GLU A 69 -61.07 43.39 -21.89
N ARG A 70 -61.11 43.52 -20.55
CA ARG A 70 -62.00 44.47 -19.85
C ARG A 70 -61.65 45.93 -20.15
N GLU A 71 -60.40 46.34 -19.93
CA GLU A 71 -59.99 47.74 -20.09
C GLU A 71 -60.01 48.19 -21.57
N MET A 72 -59.67 47.28 -22.50
CA MET A 72 -59.74 47.54 -23.94
C MET A 72 -61.18 47.65 -24.43
N LYS A 73 -62.11 46.79 -23.96
CA LYS A 73 -63.55 46.94 -24.24
C LYS A 73 -64.13 48.22 -23.66
N ALA A 74 -63.72 48.62 -22.45
CA ALA A 74 -64.14 49.87 -21.83
C ALA A 74 -63.68 51.11 -22.62
N SER A 75 -62.50 51.04 -23.26
CA SER A 75 -61.92 52.16 -24.02
C SER A 75 -62.35 52.21 -25.49
N TYR A 76 -62.55 51.06 -26.15
CA TYR A 76 -62.76 50.97 -27.60
C TYR A 76 -64.07 50.25 -28.03
N GLY A 77 -64.89 49.82 -27.07
CA GLY A 77 -66.17 49.16 -27.34
C GLY A 77 -66.02 47.91 -28.22
N GLN A 78 -66.89 47.74 -29.21
CA GLN A 78 -66.82 46.60 -30.14
C GLN A 78 -65.56 46.58 -31.02
N LYS A 79 -64.83 47.70 -31.15
CA LYS A 79 -63.61 47.78 -31.99
C LYS A 79 -62.33 47.34 -31.27
N TRP A 80 -62.39 47.04 -29.97
CA TRP A 80 -61.24 46.74 -29.12
C TRP A 80 -60.29 45.67 -29.72
N LEU A 81 -60.85 44.61 -30.30
CA LEU A 81 -60.07 43.49 -30.85
C LEU A 81 -59.26 43.93 -32.08
N ALA A 82 -59.81 44.79 -32.94
CA ALA A 82 -59.09 45.33 -34.09
C ALA A 82 -57.92 46.23 -33.65
N VAL A 83 -58.11 47.04 -32.60
CA VAL A 83 -57.05 47.87 -32.03
C VAL A 83 -55.95 47.01 -31.40
N ALA A 84 -56.31 46.00 -30.60
CA ALA A 84 -55.37 45.05 -30.01
C ALA A 84 -54.53 44.35 -31.09
N LEU A 85 -55.15 43.87 -32.17
CA LEU A 85 -54.45 43.21 -33.27
C LEU A 85 -53.54 44.16 -34.07
N SER A 86 -53.91 45.44 -34.21
CA SER A 86 -53.04 46.44 -34.86
C SER A 86 -51.76 46.77 -34.07
N CYS A 87 -51.65 46.31 -32.82
CA CYS A 87 -50.43 46.43 -32.01
C CYS A 87 -49.47 45.24 -32.22
N LEU A 88 -49.87 44.18 -32.94
CA LEU A 88 -49.07 42.97 -33.12
C LEU A 88 -48.39 42.96 -34.50
N PRO A 89 -47.14 42.45 -34.61
CA PRO A 89 -46.52 42.18 -35.91
C PRO A 89 -47.34 41.19 -36.75
N GLU A 90 -47.37 41.38 -38.07
CA GLU A 90 -48.16 40.56 -39.01
C GLU A 90 -47.93 39.05 -38.85
N SER A 91 -46.72 38.64 -38.43
CA SER A 91 -46.36 37.24 -38.17
C SER A 91 -47.30 36.52 -37.19
N TYR A 92 -47.94 37.24 -36.25
CA TYR A 92 -48.86 36.66 -35.28
C TYR A 92 -50.23 36.32 -35.89
N THR A 93 -50.69 37.02 -36.93
CA THR A 93 -52.05 36.89 -37.49
C THR A 93 -52.16 35.95 -38.70
N ILE A 94 -51.04 35.46 -39.25
CA ILE A 94 -51.02 34.62 -40.47
C ILE A 94 -51.65 33.22 -40.28
N ARG A 95 -51.73 32.69 -39.04
CA ARG A 95 -52.09 31.28 -38.79
C ARG A 95 -53.23 31.01 -37.80
N ARG A 96 -53.78 32.02 -37.13
CA ARG A 96 -54.86 31.87 -36.12
C ARG A 96 -55.82 33.06 -36.17
N THR A 97 -57.05 32.88 -35.69
CA THR A 97 -57.97 34.00 -35.47
C THR A 97 -57.43 34.91 -34.35
N GLY A 98 -57.57 36.23 -34.50
CA GLY A 98 -56.92 37.18 -33.58
C GLY A 98 -57.36 37.09 -32.12
N ASP A 99 -58.60 36.66 -31.86
CA ASP A 99 -59.09 36.35 -30.51
C ASP A 99 -58.37 35.15 -29.87
N ALA A 100 -58.02 34.12 -30.66
CA ALA A 100 -57.22 32.99 -30.19
C ALA A 100 -55.76 33.40 -29.91
N VAL A 101 -55.17 34.25 -30.76
CA VAL A 101 -53.80 34.77 -30.56
C VAL A 101 -53.63 35.44 -29.19
N LEU A 102 -54.58 36.30 -28.81
CA LEU A 102 -54.56 36.99 -27.51
C LEU A 102 -54.84 36.06 -26.34
N LYS A 103 -55.65 35.00 -26.52
CA LYS A 103 -55.94 34.00 -25.48
C LYS A 103 -54.82 33.00 -25.25
N GLU A 104 -53.96 32.76 -26.24
CA GLU A 104 -52.98 31.67 -26.22
C GLU A 104 -51.54 32.14 -25.98
N ASP A 105 -51.12 33.32 -26.46
CA ASP A 105 -49.74 33.82 -26.32
C ASP A 105 -49.62 35.03 -25.38
N VAL A 106 -48.93 34.83 -24.25
CA VAL A 106 -48.59 35.88 -23.28
C VAL A 106 -47.78 37.03 -23.89
N SER A 107 -47.04 36.78 -24.99
CA SER A 107 -46.33 37.80 -25.75
C SER A 107 -47.27 38.84 -26.34
N ALA A 108 -48.37 38.39 -26.95
CA ALA A 108 -49.35 39.26 -27.57
C ALA A 108 -50.03 40.15 -26.51
N LEU A 109 -50.30 39.59 -25.32
CA LEU A 109 -50.81 40.33 -24.17
C LEU A 109 -49.82 41.37 -23.65
N LEU A 110 -48.55 41.02 -23.47
CA LEU A 110 -47.51 41.95 -23.00
C LEU A 110 -47.21 43.06 -24.04
N ILE A 111 -47.31 42.77 -25.33
CA ILE A 111 -47.18 43.77 -26.41
C ILE A 111 -48.39 44.73 -26.38
N VAL A 112 -49.63 44.22 -26.34
CA VAL A 112 -50.83 45.06 -26.25
C VAL A 112 -50.83 45.92 -24.99
N LEU A 113 -50.44 45.36 -23.84
CA LEU A 113 -50.29 46.07 -22.56
C LEU A 113 -49.30 47.24 -22.68
N TRP A 114 -48.20 47.05 -23.41
CA TRP A 114 -47.15 48.06 -23.58
C TRP A 114 -47.51 49.15 -24.61
N GLU A 115 -47.99 48.78 -25.80
CA GLU A 115 -48.30 49.76 -26.85
C GLU A 115 -49.53 50.61 -26.49
N GLN A 116 -50.57 50.00 -25.91
CA GLN A 116 -51.76 50.71 -25.43
C GLN A 116 -51.60 51.28 -24.01
N TRP A 117 -50.35 51.36 -23.50
CA TRP A 117 -50.10 51.82 -22.13
C TRP A 117 -50.65 53.22 -21.88
N ASN A 118 -50.37 54.18 -22.77
CA ASN A 118 -50.73 55.58 -22.54
C ASN A 118 -52.24 55.84 -22.65
N GLU A 119 -52.90 55.18 -23.59
CA GLU A 119 -54.31 55.41 -23.93
C GLU A 119 -55.28 54.63 -23.04
N VAL A 120 -54.90 53.41 -22.64
CA VAL A 120 -55.75 52.50 -21.86
C VAL A 120 -55.17 52.31 -20.46
N PHE A 121 -54.05 51.62 -20.33
CA PHE A 121 -53.66 51.00 -19.07
C PHE A 121 -53.12 51.96 -18.00
N LYS A 122 -52.57 53.12 -18.38
CA LYS A 122 -52.12 54.20 -17.49
C LYS A 122 -53.22 54.79 -16.60
N LYS A 123 -54.50 54.52 -16.90
CA LYS A 123 -55.65 54.88 -16.05
C LYS A 123 -55.76 54.00 -14.81
N THR A 124 -55.22 52.78 -14.88
CA THR A 124 -55.46 51.68 -13.93
C THR A 124 -54.16 51.10 -13.35
N LEU A 125 -53.03 51.24 -14.05
CA LEU A 125 -51.70 50.75 -13.65
C LEU A 125 -50.65 51.88 -13.57
N GLY A 126 -49.71 51.73 -12.63
CA GLY A 126 -48.69 52.73 -12.31
C GLY A 126 -47.39 52.61 -13.11
N ARG A 127 -46.45 53.54 -12.84
CA ARG A 127 -45.12 53.52 -13.49
C ARG A 127 -44.31 52.26 -13.17
N SER A 128 -44.46 51.73 -11.95
CA SER A 128 -43.88 50.46 -11.50
C SER A 128 -44.31 49.28 -12.37
N ASP A 129 -45.61 49.21 -12.66
CA ASP A 129 -46.22 48.10 -13.40
C ASP A 129 -45.79 48.12 -14.87
N ARG A 130 -45.51 49.31 -15.43
CA ARG A 130 -44.88 49.45 -16.74
C ARG A 130 -43.46 48.86 -16.77
N SER A 131 -42.66 49.10 -15.72
CA SER A 131 -41.32 48.50 -15.61
C SER A 131 -41.39 46.99 -15.50
N LEU A 132 -42.33 46.44 -14.71
CA LEU A 132 -42.59 45.00 -14.64
C LEU A 132 -43.03 44.43 -16.00
N ALA A 133 -43.92 45.12 -16.73
CA ALA A 133 -44.34 44.70 -18.06
C ALA A 133 -43.18 44.71 -19.09
N SER A 134 -42.15 45.56 -18.92
CA SER A 134 -40.91 45.48 -19.72
C SER A 134 -40.10 44.26 -19.34
N GLU A 135 -39.78 44.10 -18.05
CA GLU A 135 -38.96 43.00 -17.53
C GLU A 135 -39.55 41.63 -17.88
N LEU A 136 -40.89 41.49 -17.87
CA LEU A 136 -41.57 40.26 -18.23
C LEU A 136 -41.59 39.97 -19.74
N ARG A 137 -41.43 40.98 -20.60
CA ARG A 137 -41.14 40.75 -22.04
C ARG A 137 -39.74 40.16 -22.20
N ASP A 138 -38.77 40.67 -21.47
CA ASP A 138 -37.38 40.19 -21.53
C ASP A 138 -37.26 38.76 -20.98
N VAL A 139 -37.89 38.47 -19.83
CA VAL A 139 -38.04 37.10 -19.27
C VAL A 139 -38.74 36.16 -20.26
N ARG A 140 -39.83 36.59 -20.91
CA ARG A 140 -40.52 35.78 -21.93
C ARG A 140 -39.64 35.53 -23.14
N ASN A 141 -38.87 36.51 -23.58
CA ASN A 141 -37.97 36.38 -24.73
C ASN A 141 -36.84 35.40 -24.42
N ALA A 142 -36.16 35.54 -23.28
CA ALA A 142 -35.15 34.57 -22.83
C ALA A 142 -35.75 33.15 -22.73
N TRP A 143 -36.96 33.03 -22.19
CA TRP A 143 -37.68 31.76 -22.19
C TRP A 143 -37.96 31.24 -23.62
N ALA A 144 -38.34 32.10 -24.57
CA ALA A 144 -38.55 31.69 -25.97
C ALA A 144 -37.25 31.28 -26.70
N HIS A 145 -36.09 31.86 -26.35
CA HIS A 145 -34.80 31.61 -27.02
C HIS A 145 -34.05 30.35 -26.57
N ASN A 146 -34.63 29.56 -25.67
CA ASN A 146 -34.02 28.40 -25.00
C ASN A 146 -33.03 28.70 -23.87
N ASP A 147 -33.01 29.93 -23.36
CA ASP A 147 -32.11 30.33 -22.28
C ASP A 147 -32.38 29.57 -20.96
N ALA A 148 -31.31 29.47 -20.15
CA ALA A 148 -31.29 28.80 -18.86
C ALA A 148 -31.42 29.81 -17.70
N PHE A 149 -32.40 29.60 -16.83
CA PHE A 149 -32.66 30.42 -15.65
C PHE A 149 -31.95 29.85 -14.42
N SER A 150 -31.19 30.67 -13.68
CA SER A 150 -30.77 30.31 -12.31
C SER A 150 -31.95 30.35 -11.33
N LEU A 151 -31.75 29.93 -10.08
CA LEU A 151 -32.77 30.09 -9.03
C LEU A 151 -33.06 31.56 -8.74
N ASP A 152 -32.08 32.45 -8.92
CA ASP A 152 -32.24 33.90 -8.70
C ASP A 152 -33.03 34.54 -9.85
N ASP A 153 -32.76 34.17 -11.10
CA ASP A 153 -33.51 34.64 -12.27
C ASP A 153 -34.95 34.09 -12.26
N ALA A 154 -35.12 32.83 -11.90
CA ALA A 154 -36.44 32.22 -11.73
C ALA A 154 -37.21 32.89 -10.58
N TYR A 155 -36.60 33.08 -9.41
CA TYR A 155 -37.22 33.81 -8.31
C TYR A 155 -37.62 35.24 -8.72
N ARG A 156 -36.76 35.95 -9.46
CA ARG A 156 -37.05 37.29 -9.98
C ARG A 156 -38.23 37.29 -10.95
N ALA A 157 -38.26 36.36 -11.90
CA ALA A 157 -39.39 36.18 -12.81
C ALA A 157 -40.70 35.93 -12.05
N PHE A 158 -40.71 35.00 -11.09
CA PHE A 158 -41.89 34.72 -10.27
C PHE A 158 -42.34 35.93 -9.41
N ASP A 159 -41.40 36.72 -8.87
CA ASP A 159 -41.72 37.93 -8.11
C ASP A 159 -42.33 39.03 -9.00
N SER A 160 -41.76 39.25 -10.18
CA SER A 160 -42.27 40.23 -11.14
C SER A 160 -43.64 39.83 -11.74
N ILE A 161 -43.85 38.52 -11.99
CA ILE A 161 -45.16 37.96 -12.40
C ILE A 161 -46.20 38.17 -11.30
N SER A 162 -45.89 37.77 -10.05
CA SER A 162 -46.80 37.90 -8.91
C SER A 162 -47.19 39.36 -8.64
N ARG A 163 -46.24 40.29 -8.72
CA ARG A 163 -46.51 41.74 -8.59
C ARG A 163 -47.45 42.25 -9.67
N LEU A 164 -47.19 41.94 -10.95
CA LEU A 164 -48.05 42.43 -12.05
C LEU A 164 -49.45 41.81 -11.99
N LEU A 165 -49.57 40.52 -11.65
CA LEU A 165 -50.86 39.85 -11.38
C LEU A 165 -51.61 40.49 -10.21
N SER A 166 -50.91 40.84 -9.13
CA SER A 166 -51.49 41.58 -8.00
C SER A 166 -52.03 42.94 -8.42
N SER A 167 -51.28 43.70 -9.22
CA SER A 167 -51.68 45.02 -9.72
C SER A 167 -52.92 44.98 -10.63
N VAL A 168 -53.18 43.88 -11.34
CA VAL A 168 -54.42 43.68 -12.12
C VAL A 168 -55.55 42.99 -11.33
N SER A 169 -55.32 42.65 -10.06
CA SER A 169 -56.23 41.90 -9.19
C SER A 169 -56.58 40.49 -9.71
N ALA A 170 -55.60 39.80 -10.31
CA ALA A 170 -55.70 38.40 -10.70
C ALA A 170 -55.26 37.45 -9.56
N ASP A 171 -55.53 36.15 -9.70
CA ASP A 171 -55.04 35.15 -8.73
C ASP A 171 -53.51 34.99 -8.81
N THR A 172 -52.90 34.88 -7.63
CA THR A 172 -51.45 34.75 -7.42
C THR A 172 -51.08 33.55 -6.57
N GLN A 173 -52.05 32.77 -6.07
CA GLN A 173 -51.80 31.72 -5.07
C GLN A 173 -50.77 30.66 -5.53
N GLU A 174 -50.92 30.12 -6.74
CA GLU A 174 -50.01 29.10 -7.25
C GLU A 174 -48.65 29.67 -7.67
N VAL A 175 -48.61 30.94 -8.10
CA VAL A 175 -47.37 31.67 -8.41
C VAL A 175 -46.56 31.92 -7.13
N GLU A 176 -47.17 32.47 -6.07
CA GLU A 176 -46.49 32.67 -4.79
C GLU A 176 -46.09 31.34 -4.15
N LYS A 177 -46.93 30.30 -4.22
CA LYS A 177 -46.59 28.95 -3.73
C LYS A 177 -45.32 28.40 -4.39
N GLN A 178 -45.18 28.53 -5.71
CA GLN A 178 -43.95 28.11 -6.42
C GLN A 178 -42.78 29.08 -6.19
N LYS A 179 -43.04 30.38 -5.98
CA LYS A 179 -42.02 31.37 -5.57
C LYS A 179 -41.42 31.02 -4.20
N GLN A 180 -42.24 30.62 -3.23
CA GLN A 180 -41.79 30.14 -1.92
C GLN A 180 -41.05 28.79 -2.03
N GLU A 181 -41.45 27.90 -2.95
CA GLU A 181 -40.71 26.66 -3.23
C GLU A 181 -39.30 26.96 -3.78
N ILE A 182 -39.18 27.89 -4.74
CA ILE A 182 -37.88 28.35 -5.27
C ILE A 182 -37.03 29.00 -4.18
N LEU A 183 -37.63 29.86 -3.33
CA LEU A 183 -36.96 30.46 -2.19
C LEU A 183 -36.45 29.40 -1.20
N ARG A 184 -37.24 28.35 -0.94
CA ARG A 184 -36.84 27.23 -0.10
C ARG A 184 -35.70 26.42 -0.73
N LEU A 185 -35.76 26.11 -2.03
CA LEU A 185 -34.69 25.40 -2.74
C LEU A 185 -33.38 26.20 -2.70
N ARG A 186 -33.45 27.52 -2.87
CA ARG A 186 -32.32 28.45 -2.72
C ARG A 186 -31.72 28.40 -1.31
N PHE A 187 -32.55 28.40 -0.26
CA PHE A 187 -32.06 28.26 1.11
C PHE A 187 -31.50 26.85 1.42
N GLU A 188 -32.08 25.78 0.88
CA GLU A 188 -31.52 24.43 1.03
C GLU A 188 -30.18 24.28 0.30
N GLU A 189 -30.00 24.94 -0.86
CA GLU A 189 -28.70 25.00 -1.56
C GLU A 189 -27.68 25.86 -0.81
N GLN A 190 -28.06 27.05 -0.32
CA GLN A 190 -27.20 27.91 0.50
C GLN A 190 -26.79 27.20 1.80
N ALA A 191 -27.71 26.56 2.50
CA ALA A 191 -27.42 25.78 3.72
C ALA A 191 -26.50 24.58 3.42
N ARG A 192 -26.68 23.88 2.30
CA ARG A 192 -25.75 22.83 1.86
C ARG A 192 -24.36 23.39 1.56
N ARG A 193 -24.29 24.59 0.97
CA ARG A 193 -23.03 25.30 0.66
C ARG A 193 -22.28 25.72 1.92
N GLU A 194 -22.98 26.32 2.89
CA GLU A 194 -22.39 26.65 4.19
C GLU A 194 -22.02 25.40 4.99
N THR A 195 -22.84 24.34 4.94
CA THR A 195 -22.53 23.06 5.62
C THR A 195 -21.28 22.42 5.02
N ARG A 196 -21.10 22.40 3.69
CA ARG A 196 -19.85 21.97 3.05
C ARG A 196 -18.67 22.82 3.49
N ARG A 197 -18.84 24.15 3.53
CA ARG A 197 -17.80 25.13 3.93
C ARG A 197 -17.39 25.00 5.40
N GLN A 198 -18.28 24.51 6.28
CA GLN A 198 -17.99 24.31 7.71
C GLN A 198 -17.56 22.88 8.06
N ALA A 199 -18.07 21.85 7.37
CA ALA A 199 -17.76 20.45 7.68
C ALA A 199 -16.36 20.01 7.21
N ILE A 200 -15.78 20.72 6.24
CA ILE A 200 -14.48 20.41 5.66
C ILE A 200 -13.46 21.45 6.11
N ALA A 201 -12.52 21.05 6.96
CA ALA A 201 -11.35 21.87 7.25
C ALA A 201 -10.53 22.06 5.96
N PRO A 202 -10.33 23.29 5.47
CA PRO A 202 -9.40 23.53 4.37
C PRO A 202 -7.97 23.19 4.83
N THR A 203 -7.08 22.96 3.86
CA THR A 203 -5.67 22.70 4.15
C THR A 203 -5.03 23.96 4.72
N GLU A 204 -4.89 24.03 6.05
CA GLU A 204 -4.41 25.26 6.69
C GLU A 204 -2.96 25.58 6.29
N GLY A 205 -2.68 26.87 6.22
CA GLY A 205 -1.38 27.40 5.83
C GLY A 205 -1.37 28.92 6.04
N GLN A 206 -0.36 29.41 6.74
CA GLN A 206 -0.05 30.83 6.82
C GLN A 206 1.23 31.07 6.02
N PRO A 207 1.14 31.41 4.72
CA PRO A 207 2.33 31.74 3.94
C PRO A 207 3.04 32.98 4.48
N MET A 208 4.26 33.21 4.02
CA MET A 208 5.08 34.36 4.40
C MET A 208 4.30 35.69 4.30
N SER A 209 4.21 36.38 5.43
CA SER A 209 3.45 37.62 5.56
C SER A 209 3.90 38.68 4.55
N GLY A 210 2.94 39.34 3.90
CA GLY A 210 3.18 40.34 2.85
C GLY A 210 3.11 39.79 1.41
N LEU A 211 3.06 38.47 1.22
CA LEU A 211 2.73 37.86 -0.08
C LEU A 211 1.21 37.66 -0.22
N LYS A 212 0.70 37.86 -1.43
CA LYS A 212 -0.71 37.63 -1.76
C LYS A 212 -0.96 36.17 -2.16
N PRO A 213 -2.10 35.55 -1.77
CA PRO A 213 -2.57 34.28 -2.32
C PRO A 213 -2.75 34.31 -3.85
N TRP A 214 -2.68 33.14 -4.49
CA TRP A 214 -2.85 33.05 -5.95
C TRP A 214 -4.19 33.64 -6.43
N ARG A 215 -5.24 33.44 -5.63
CA ARG A 215 -6.61 33.95 -5.82
C ARG A 215 -6.68 35.47 -6.02
N GLU A 216 -5.81 36.23 -5.37
CA GLU A 216 -5.78 37.70 -5.46
C GLU A 216 -4.99 38.22 -6.67
N ILE A 217 -4.41 37.31 -7.46
CA ILE A 217 -3.52 37.62 -8.59
C ILE A 217 -4.04 37.02 -9.91
N ALA A 218 -4.63 35.82 -9.86
CA ALA A 218 -5.12 35.07 -11.01
C ALA A 218 -6.59 34.66 -10.83
N THR A 219 -7.48 35.33 -11.56
CA THR A 219 -8.92 35.06 -11.58
C THR A 219 -9.23 33.92 -12.57
N PRO A 220 -9.90 32.83 -12.15
CA PRO A 220 -10.37 31.81 -13.09
C PRO A 220 -11.45 32.36 -14.03
N HIS A 221 -11.65 31.73 -15.19
CA HIS A 221 -12.77 32.07 -16.09
C HIS A 221 -14.13 31.79 -15.41
N PRO A 222 -15.23 32.49 -15.79
CA PRO A 222 -16.52 32.38 -15.07
C PRO A 222 -17.15 30.99 -15.12
N ASP A 223 -16.92 30.26 -16.21
CA ASP A 223 -17.29 28.85 -16.44
C ASP A 223 -16.65 27.92 -15.38
N VAL A 224 -15.34 28.00 -15.20
CA VAL A 224 -14.56 27.29 -14.17
C VAL A 224 -14.95 27.76 -12.77
N ALA A 225 -15.01 29.08 -12.54
CA ALA A 225 -15.32 29.66 -11.23
C ALA A 225 -16.69 29.24 -10.70
N SER A 226 -17.70 29.16 -11.58
CA SER A 226 -19.08 28.78 -11.22
C SER A 226 -19.32 27.27 -11.15
N GLY A 227 -18.34 26.44 -11.53
CA GLY A 227 -18.49 24.98 -11.54
C GLY A 227 -19.41 24.46 -12.64
N ARG A 228 -19.73 25.30 -13.64
CA ARG A 228 -20.63 24.97 -14.76
C ARG A 228 -19.91 24.42 -15.99
N TYR A 229 -18.60 24.19 -15.89
CA TYR A 229 -17.78 23.55 -16.92
C TYR A 229 -18.46 22.29 -17.47
N GLN A 230 -18.63 22.20 -18.79
CA GLN A 230 -19.18 21.02 -19.46
C GLN A 230 -18.06 20.19 -20.08
N GLU A 231 -18.16 18.86 -20.04
CA GLU A 231 -17.14 18.00 -20.70
C GLU A 231 -17.04 18.25 -22.22
N ALA A 232 -18.06 18.88 -22.83
CA ALA A 232 -18.08 19.29 -24.23
C ALA A 232 -17.25 20.55 -24.53
N GLU A 233 -17.07 21.48 -23.58
CA GLU A 233 -16.35 22.75 -23.77
C GLU A 233 -14.82 22.57 -23.91
N PHE A 234 -14.31 21.34 -23.74
CA PHE A 234 -12.93 20.98 -24.09
C PHE A 234 -12.84 20.07 -25.33
N ALA A 235 -13.92 19.97 -26.11
CA ALA A 235 -13.97 19.25 -27.37
C ALA A 235 -14.35 20.21 -28.51
N ALA A 236 -13.34 20.71 -29.22
CA ALA A 236 -13.54 21.44 -30.47
C ALA A 236 -14.32 20.58 -31.48
N ASP A 237 -15.44 21.09 -32.00
CA ASP A 237 -16.19 20.47 -33.09
C ASP A 237 -16.20 21.41 -34.30
N LEU A 238 -15.28 21.16 -35.23
CA LEU A 238 -15.11 21.94 -36.47
C LEU A 238 -16.40 22.03 -37.29
N TRP A 239 -17.26 21.00 -37.23
CA TRP A 239 -18.53 21.00 -37.95
C TRP A 239 -19.55 21.95 -37.36
N GLN A 240 -19.55 22.13 -36.03
CA GLN A 240 -20.42 23.13 -35.40
C GLN A 240 -19.96 24.53 -35.78
N VAL A 241 -18.66 24.83 -35.67
CA VAL A 241 -18.13 26.16 -36.03
C VAL A 241 -18.37 26.49 -37.51
N TYR A 242 -18.18 25.54 -38.42
CA TYR A 242 -18.48 25.68 -39.85
C TYR A 242 -19.97 25.95 -40.15
N LEU A 243 -20.88 25.50 -39.28
CA LEU A 243 -22.32 25.76 -39.37
C LEU A 243 -22.78 26.99 -38.57
N ASP A 244 -21.86 27.81 -38.07
CA ASP A 244 -22.06 28.92 -37.12
C ASP A 244 -22.82 28.50 -35.84
N GLN A 245 -22.42 27.36 -35.27
CA GLN A 245 -23.00 26.72 -34.09
C GLN A 245 -21.90 26.38 -33.06
N GLY A 246 -22.31 26.00 -31.85
CA GLY A 246 -21.40 25.68 -30.74
C GLY A 246 -21.13 26.88 -29.81
N SER A 247 -20.15 26.75 -28.92
CA SER A 247 -19.81 27.79 -27.94
C SER A 247 -18.98 28.92 -28.56
N ASP A 248 -19.21 30.15 -28.09
CA ASP A 248 -18.56 31.34 -28.62
C ASP A 248 -17.02 31.31 -28.53
N GLU A 249 -16.45 30.58 -27.56
CA GLU A 249 -15.00 30.39 -27.44
C GLU A 249 -14.35 29.51 -28.53
N TYR A 250 -15.14 28.80 -29.33
CA TYR A 250 -14.67 28.16 -30.56
C TYR A 250 -15.27 28.76 -31.83
N ARG A 251 -16.43 29.43 -31.72
CA ARG A 251 -17.15 30.04 -32.86
C ARG A 251 -16.65 31.43 -33.23
N LEU A 252 -16.28 32.26 -32.24
CA LEU A 252 -15.81 33.63 -32.47
C LEU A 252 -14.26 33.67 -32.54
N PRO A 253 -13.65 34.19 -33.61
CA PRO A 253 -12.19 34.22 -33.77
C PRO A 253 -11.45 34.91 -32.61
N ASN A 254 -11.99 36.02 -32.09
CA ASN A 254 -11.32 36.83 -31.07
C ASN A 254 -11.25 36.09 -29.72
N GLU A 255 -12.35 35.45 -29.29
CA GLU A 255 -12.39 34.59 -28.10
C GLU A 255 -11.50 33.36 -28.29
N PHE A 256 -11.56 32.73 -29.47
CA PHE A 256 -10.73 31.57 -29.81
C PHE A 256 -9.24 31.90 -29.68
N PHE A 257 -8.73 32.94 -30.36
CA PHE A 257 -7.31 33.31 -30.29
C PHE A 257 -6.93 33.89 -28.91
N GLY A 258 -7.86 34.55 -28.20
CA GLY A 258 -7.66 35.00 -26.82
C GLY A 258 -7.45 33.86 -25.82
N ARG A 259 -8.24 32.77 -25.93
CA ARG A 259 -8.13 31.55 -25.10
C ARG A 259 -7.06 30.56 -25.58
N THR A 260 -6.58 30.70 -26.81
CA THR A 260 -5.54 29.84 -27.42
C THR A 260 -4.14 30.30 -27.01
N TYR A 261 -3.22 29.35 -26.79
CA TYR A 261 -1.79 29.64 -26.76
C TYR A 261 -1.15 29.23 -28.10
N LEU A 262 -0.50 30.19 -28.77
CA LEU A 262 0.18 29.94 -30.05
C LEU A 262 1.52 29.22 -29.81
N THR A 263 1.44 27.90 -29.73
CA THR A 263 2.61 27.00 -29.66
C THR A 263 3.50 27.16 -30.89
N GLU A 264 4.76 26.79 -30.79
CA GLU A 264 5.72 26.87 -31.90
C GLU A 264 5.27 26.01 -33.10
N GLY A 265 4.73 24.81 -32.85
CA GLY A 265 4.10 24.00 -33.90
C GLY A 265 2.89 24.67 -34.55
N LEU A 266 2.05 25.37 -33.79
CA LEU A 266 0.89 26.10 -34.33
C LEU A 266 1.33 27.35 -35.10
N LYS A 267 2.33 28.10 -34.62
CA LYS A 267 2.93 29.22 -35.38
C LYS A 267 3.47 28.74 -36.72
N GLN A 268 4.24 27.66 -36.74
CA GLN A 268 4.79 27.08 -37.97
C GLN A 268 3.69 26.64 -38.95
N LEU A 269 2.60 26.05 -38.46
CA LEU A 269 1.42 25.70 -39.27
C LEU A 269 0.78 26.93 -39.93
N LEU A 270 0.49 27.98 -39.15
CA LEU A 270 -0.14 29.20 -39.63
C LEU A 270 0.79 29.99 -40.58
N THR A 271 2.10 30.05 -40.28
CA THR A 271 3.11 30.67 -41.14
C THR A 271 3.21 29.94 -42.48
N ASN A 272 3.28 28.60 -42.50
CA ASN A 272 3.32 27.86 -43.76
C ASN A 272 2.04 28.06 -44.58
N ALA A 273 0.86 28.08 -43.92
CA ALA A 273 -0.40 28.32 -44.60
C ALA A 273 -0.47 29.71 -45.25
N LEU A 274 0.02 30.75 -44.58
CA LEU A 274 0.15 32.10 -45.16
C LEU A 274 1.06 32.08 -46.40
N ILE A 275 2.26 31.48 -46.30
CA ILE A 275 3.23 31.39 -47.41
C ILE A 275 2.63 30.62 -48.60
N ARG A 276 1.93 29.50 -48.35
CA ARG A 276 1.30 28.68 -49.39
C ARG A 276 0.16 29.42 -50.10
N LEU A 277 -0.75 30.05 -49.36
CA LEU A 277 -1.94 30.69 -49.91
C LEU A 277 -1.65 32.08 -50.52
N THR A 278 -0.54 32.75 -50.17
CA THR A 278 -0.05 33.92 -50.93
C THR A 278 0.72 33.54 -52.20
N GLY A 279 1.17 32.28 -52.33
CA GLY A 279 1.95 31.80 -53.47
C GLY A 279 3.46 32.03 -53.32
N ALA A 280 3.95 32.29 -52.10
CA ALA A 280 5.36 32.52 -51.81
C ALA A 280 6.18 31.23 -51.59
N GLY A 281 5.59 30.06 -51.81
CA GLY A 281 6.20 28.74 -51.63
C GLY A 281 5.34 27.86 -50.73
N GLY A 282 5.93 27.32 -49.66
CA GLY A 282 5.25 26.59 -48.59
C GLY A 282 4.85 25.15 -48.95
N ASP A 283 4.70 24.33 -47.92
CA ASP A 283 4.32 22.92 -48.05
C ASP A 283 2.84 22.80 -48.44
N PRO A 284 2.49 21.95 -49.43
CA PRO A 284 1.13 21.86 -49.98
C PRO A 284 0.19 20.93 -49.21
N VAL A 285 0.76 19.98 -48.47
CA VAL A 285 0.03 18.92 -47.74
C VAL A 285 0.62 18.81 -46.35
N ILE A 286 -0.21 18.96 -45.32
CA ILE A 286 0.20 18.90 -43.92
C ILE A 286 -0.60 17.81 -43.21
N GLU A 287 0.11 16.84 -42.63
CA GLU A 287 -0.51 15.86 -41.74
C GLU A 287 -0.44 16.36 -40.29
N LEU A 288 -1.60 16.57 -39.69
CA LEU A 288 -1.74 16.87 -38.27
C LEU A 288 -1.70 15.58 -37.45
N GLN A 289 -0.50 15.04 -37.26
CA GLN A 289 -0.26 13.99 -36.27
C GLN A 289 -0.23 14.60 -34.86
N THR A 290 -1.13 14.14 -33.99
CA THR A 290 -1.04 14.41 -32.55
C THR A 290 -0.89 13.09 -31.80
N ASN A 291 0.27 12.87 -31.18
CA ASN A 291 0.46 11.76 -30.23
C ASN A 291 -0.55 11.78 -29.07
N PHE A 292 -1.16 12.95 -28.79
CA PHE A 292 -2.01 13.21 -27.63
C PHE A 292 -3.26 14.01 -28.04
N GLY A 293 -4.44 13.52 -27.68
CA GLY A 293 -5.73 14.07 -28.12
C GLY A 293 -5.99 15.52 -27.69
N GLY A 294 -6.68 16.26 -28.56
CA GLY A 294 -7.11 17.65 -28.37
C GLY A 294 -6.45 18.68 -29.29
N GLY A 295 -5.34 18.33 -29.96
CA GLY A 295 -4.61 19.27 -30.84
C GLY A 295 -5.16 19.40 -32.27
N LYS A 296 -5.56 18.28 -32.90
CA LYS A 296 -5.96 18.16 -34.33
C LYS A 296 -6.99 19.22 -34.76
N THR A 297 -8.23 19.04 -34.34
CA THR A 297 -9.37 19.93 -34.64
C THR A 297 -9.14 21.37 -34.19
N HIS A 298 -8.37 21.58 -33.11
CA HIS A 298 -8.03 22.92 -32.62
C HIS A 298 -7.07 23.66 -33.57
N ALA A 299 -6.05 22.97 -34.10
CA ALA A 299 -5.16 23.53 -35.12
C ALA A 299 -5.87 23.78 -36.46
N ILE A 300 -6.84 22.93 -36.83
CA ILE A 300 -7.71 23.15 -37.99
C ILE A 300 -8.62 24.38 -37.80
N LEU A 301 -9.20 24.56 -36.60
CA LEU A 301 -9.97 25.77 -36.28
C LEU A 301 -9.14 27.05 -36.32
N ALA A 302 -7.87 27.01 -35.91
CA ALA A 302 -6.97 28.16 -36.02
C ALA A 302 -6.70 28.55 -37.47
N LEU A 303 -6.58 27.57 -38.38
CA LEU A 303 -6.50 27.82 -39.82
C LEU A 303 -7.82 28.38 -40.37
N TYR A 304 -8.96 27.76 -40.04
CA TYR A 304 -10.28 28.22 -40.45
C TYR A 304 -10.50 29.69 -40.06
N HIS A 305 -10.28 30.04 -38.79
CA HIS A 305 -10.44 31.41 -38.28
C HIS A 305 -9.42 32.41 -38.85
N LEU A 306 -8.24 31.98 -39.30
CA LEU A 306 -7.26 32.87 -39.93
C LEU A 306 -7.66 33.29 -41.37
N PHE A 307 -8.38 32.44 -42.10
CA PHE A 307 -8.72 32.69 -43.51
C PHE A 307 -10.22 32.95 -43.76
N PHE A 308 -11.09 32.64 -42.78
CA PHE A 308 -12.53 32.90 -42.81
C PHE A 308 -12.97 33.96 -41.77
N GLY A 309 -12.12 34.28 -40.79
CA GLY A 309 -12.44 35.18 -39.67
C GLY A 309 -12.26 36.68 -39.95
N VAL A 310 -12.30 37.45 -38.88
CA VAL A 310 -12.24 38.93 -38.86
C VAL A 310 -10.85 39.48 -39.23
N GLU A 311 -10.75 40.81 -39.37
CA GLU A 311 -9.48 41.50 -39.63
C GLU A 311 -8.40 41.11 -38.60
N THR A 312 -7.15 40.95 -39.05
CA THR A 312 -6.03 40.46 -38.21
C THR A 312 -5.73 41.28 -36.98
N LYS A 313 -6.11 42.58 -36.97
CA LYS A 313 -6.02 43.47 -35.80
C LYS A 313 -6.80 42.93 -34.58
N ASP A 314 -7.80 42.09 -34.82
CA ASP A 314 -8.72 41.54 -33.82
C ASP A 314 -8.32 40.13 -33.35
N LEU A 315 -7.20 39.57 -33.85
CA LEU A 315 -6.70 38.22 -33.57
C LEU A 315 -5.42 38.26 -32.69
N PRO A 316 -5.50 38.09 -31.35
CA PRO A 316 -4.38 38.39 -30.45
C PRO A 316 -3.14 37.51 -30.67
N GLY A 317 -1.99 38.15 -30.92
CA GLY A 317 -0.69 37.48 -31.01
C GLY A 317 -0.36 36.90 -32.39
N MET A 318 -1.09 37.29 -33.44
CA MET A 318 -0.82 36.90 -34.83
C MET A 318 0.35 37.68 -35.47
N GLU A 319 0.81 38.77 -34.87
CA GLU A 319 1.85 39.65 -35.40
C GLU A 319 3.19 38.92 -35.67
N PRO A 320 3.70 38.04 -34.79
CA PRO A 320 4.93 37.28 -35.07
C PRO A 320 4.77 36.26 -36.21
N VAL A 321 3.55 35.74 -36.41
CA VAL A 321 3.23 34.76 -37.47
C VAL A 321 3.18 35.44 -38.83
N LEU A 322 2.55 36.62 -38.89
CA LEU A 322 2.53 37.51 -40.06
C LEU A 322 3.94 37.99 -40.43
N GLN A 323 4.72 38.41 -39.42
CA GLN A 323 6.12 38.81 -39.60
C GLN A 323 7.00 37.65 -40.10
N ALA A 324 6.83 36.43 -39.57
CA ALA A 324 7.57 35.24 -40.01
C ALA A 324 7.17 34.80 -41.45
N ALA A 325 5.92 35.02 -41.85
CA ALA A 325 5.47 34.79 -43.23
C ALA A 325 5.88 35.89 -44.21
N ALA A 326 6.42 37.03 -43.72
CA ALA A 326 6.66 38.25 -44.48
C ALA A 326 5.40 38.83 -45.17
N VAL A 327 4.25 38.74 -44.50
CA VAL A 327 2.92 39.11 -45.01
C VAL A 327 2.23 40.06 -44.05
N ASN A 328 1.67 41.18 -44.56
CA ASN A 328 1.00 42.18 -43.71
C ASN A 328 -0.43 41.78 -43.31
N GLU A 329 -1.18 41.15 -44.23
CA GLU A 329 -2.55 40.69 -44.04
C GLU A 329 -2.74 39.34 -44.76
N PRO A 330 -3.53 38.39 -44.23
CA PRO A 330 -3.84 37.14 -44.91
C PRO A 330 -4.50 37.39 -46.27
N PRO A 331 -4.31 36.49 -47.26
CA PRO A 331 -5.01 36.54 -48.53
C PRO A 331 -6.53 36.58 -48.30
N LYS A 332 -7.20 37.58 -48.86
CA LYS A 332 -8.65 37.73 -48.80
C LYS A 332 -9.30 36.82 -49.86
N ASN A 333 -10.50 36.33 -49.57
CA ASN A 333 -11.27 35.40 -50.42
C ASN A 333 -10.59 34.03 -50.62
N VAL A 334 -10.17 33.35 -49.54
CA VAL A 334 -9.73 31.94 -49.60
C VAL A 334 -10.94 31.01 -49.63
N ASN A 335 -11.07 30.23 -50.70
CA ASN A 335 -12.14 29.23 -50.82
C ASN A 335 -11.84 28.06 -49.88
N THR A 336 -12.60 27.95 -48.79
CA THR A 336 -12.32 27.03 -47.69
C THR A 336 -13.30 25.87 -47.68
N VAL A 337 -12.77 24.64 -47.74
CA VAL A 337 -13.52 23.38 -47.67
C VAL A 337 -13.36 22.79 -46.28
N VAL A 338 -14.47 22.39 -45.66
CA VAL A 338 -14.52 21.74 -44.34
C VAL A 338 -15.21 20.38 -44.46
N ILE A 339 -14.46 19.33 -44.14
CA ILE A 339 -14.92 17.95 -44.15
C ILE A 339 -14.61 17.33 -42.79
N VAL A 340 -15.61 16.69 -42.18
CA VAL A 340 -15.47 16.00 -40.89
C VAL A 340 -15.98 14.57 -41.03
N GLY A 341 -15.08 13.59 -40.95
CA GLY A 341 -15.36 12.20 -41.32
C GLY A 341 -16.40 11.46 -40.45
N ASN A 342 -16.72 12.01 -39.28
CA ASN A 342 -17.81 11.53 -38.40
C ASN A 342 -19.18 12.16 -38.69
N LYS A 343 -19.29 13.07 -39.67
CA LYS A 343 -20.52 13.82 -39.98
C LYS A 343 -21.10 13.46 -41.36
N LEU A 344 -20.23 13.17 -42.34
CA LEU A 344 -20.62 12.67 -43.67
C LEU A 344 -20.84 11.14 -43.64
N SER A 345 -21.85 10.66 -44.35
CA SER A 345 -22.21 9.25 -44.47
C SER A 345 -21.94 8.74 -45.89
N PRO A 346 -21.02 7.76 -46.11
CA PRO A 346 -20.79 7.20 -47.45
C PRO A 346 -21.99 6.42 -48.00
N GLY A 347 -22.95 6.06 -47.13
CA GLY A 347 -24.19 5.37 -47.50
C GLY A 347 -25.34 6.31 -47.88
N THR A 348 -25.13 7.64 -47.98
CA THR A 348 -26.23 8.61 -48.08
C THR A 348 -25.90 9.73 -49.06
N VAL A 349 -26.73 9.88 -50.09
CA VAL A 349 -26.62 10.99 -51.06
C VAL A 349 -27.15 12.27 -50.45
N GLU A 350 -26.29 13.27 -50.26
CA GLU A 350 -26.68 14.55 -49.69
C GLU A 350 -27.30 15.48 -50.74
N LYS A 351 -28.49 16.02 -50.45
CA LYS A 351 -29.09 17.08 -51.27
C LYS A 351 -28.73 18.46 -50.72
N LYS A 352 -27.94 19.21 -51.48
CA LYS A 352 -27.46 20.55 -51.11
C LYS A 352 -28.51 21.65 -51.35
N ARG A 353 -28.25 22.85 -50.82
CA ARG A 353 -29.20 23.99 -50.79
C ARG A 353 -29.60 24.51 -52.18
N ASP A 354 -28.71 24.37 -53.16
CA ASP A 354 -28.90 24.69 -54.59
C ASP A 354 -29.59 23.56 -55.39
N GLY A 355 -29.86 22.42 -54.75
CA GLY A 355 -30.50 21.25 -55.35
C GLY A 355 -29.54 20.20 -55.92
N VAL A 356 -28.21 20.42 -55.87
CA VAL A 356 -27.20 19.41 -56.22
C VAL A 356 -27.33 18.18 -55.32
N ARG A 357 -27.00 17.00 -55.86
CA ARG A 357 -26.94 15.73 -55.13
C ARG A 357 -25.49 15.26 -55.12
N VAL A 358 -24.87 15.19 -53.95
CA VAL A 358 -23.48 14.76 -53.77
C VAL A 358 -23.48 13.32 -53.25
N HIS A 359 -22.70 12.44 -53.90
CA HIS A 359 -22.59 11.03 -53.54
C HIS A 359 -21.25 10.73 -52.82
N THR A 360 -20.21 11.51 -53.10
CA THR A 360 -18.81 11.20 -52.76
C THR A 360 -18.08 12.37 -52.06
N LEU A 361 -16.92 12.06 -51.47
CA LEU A 361 -16.09 13.06 -50.79
C LEU A 361 -15.41 14.04 -51.77
N TRP A 362 -15.16 13.66 -53.03
CA TRP A 362 -14.68 14.59 -54.06
C TRP A 362 -15.79 15.49 -54.63
N GLY A 363 -17.01 14.95 -54.78
CA GLY A 363 -18.19 15.77 -55.07
C GLY A 363 -18.42 16.84 -53.99
N GLU A 364 -18.17 16.51 -52.72
CA GLU A 364 -18.25 17.47 -51.61
C GLU A 364 -17.18 18.58 -51.71
N ILE A 365 -15.91 18.22 -51.94
CA ILE A 365 -14.83 19.21 -52.14
C ILE A 365 -15.18 20.17 -53.29
N ALA A 366 -15.60 19.63 -54.43
CA ALA A 366 -15.92 20.43 -55.61
C ALA A 366 -17.15 21.33 -55.40
N TRP A 367 -18.17 20.83 -54.70
CA TRP A 367 -19.34 21.62 -54.34
C TRP A 367 -19.02 22.72 -53.33
N GLN A 368 -18.15 22.48 -52.34
CA GLN A 368 -17.75 23.52 -51.38
C GLN A 368 -16.82 24.58 -52.01
N LEU A 369 -15.98 24.23 -52.99
CA LEU A 369 -15.11 25.20 -53.69
C LEU A 369 -15.85 26.10 -54.68
N GLY A 370 -16.81 25.54 -55.45
CA GLY A 370 -17.41 26.22 -56.59
C GLY A 370 -18.93 26.09 -56.71
N GLY A 371 -19.61 25.63 -55.66
CA GLY A 371 -21.03 25.29 -55.70
C GLY A 371 -21.35 24.33 -56.84
N LYS A 372 -22.45 24.60 -57.53
CA LYS A 372 -22.84 23.85 -58.73
C LYS A 372 -21.80 23.88 -59.86
N GLU A 373 -21.07 24.99 -60.06
CA GLU A 373 -20.06 25.07 -61.13
C GLU A 373 -18.82 24.21 -60.83
N GLY A 374 -18.40 24.15 -59.57
CA GLY A 374 -17.35 23.23 -59.14
C GLY A 374 -17.80 21.77 -59.23
N TYR A 375 -19.00 21.46 -58.74
CA TYR A 375 -19.57 20.11 -58.80
C TYR A 375 -19.67 19.55 -60.24
N GLU A 376 -20.13 20.35 -61.21
CA GLU A 376 -20.30 19.88 -62.60
C GLU A 376 -18.97 19.43 -63.24
N MET A 377 -17.81 19.93 -62.77
CA MET A 377 -16.48 19.47 -63.23
C MET A 377 -16.18 18.02 -62.83
N VAL A 378 -16.65 17.55 -61.66
CA VAL A 378 -16.38 16.19 -61.15
C VAL A 378 -17.61 15.28 -61.19
N ARG A 379 -18.70 15.74 -61.79
CA ARG A 379 -20.03 15.12 -61.67
C ARG A 379 -20.09 13.68 -62.19
N GLU A 380 -19.42 13.35 -63.28
CA GLU A 380 -19.37 11.97 -63.78
C GLU A 380 -18.64 11.05 -62.78
N ALA A 381 -17.57 11.53 -62.15
CA ALA A 381 -16.84 10.81 -61.11
C ALA A 381 -17.63 10.68 -59.80
N ASP A 382 -18.49 11.66 -59.45
CA ASP A 382 -19.39 11.58 -58.30
C ASP A 382 -20.56 10.61 -58.56
N GLU A 383 -21.28 10.74 -59.68
CA GLU A 383 -22.41 9.87 -60.04
C GLU A 383 -22.01 8.41 -60.29
N THR A 384 -20.77 8.15 -60.71
CA THR A 384 -20.21 6.78 -60.87
C THR A 384 -19.42 6.27 -59.67
N ALA A 385 -19.18 7.12 -58.66
CA ALA A 385 -18.29 6.86 -57.52
C ALA A 385 -16.87 6.37 -57.92
N THR A 386 -16.28 6.99 -58.95
CA THR A 386 -14.92 6.72 -59.46
C THR A 386 -13.96 7.87 -59.16
N ASN A 387 -12.64 7.64 -59.23
CA ASN A 387 -11.63 8.67 -58.94
C ASN A 387 -11.59 9.76 -60.04
N PRO A 388 -11.78 11.06 -59.72
CA PRO A 388 -11.79 12.16 -60.69
C PRO A 388 -10.43 12.49 -61.35
N GLY A 389 -9.31 11.97 -60.87
CA GLY A 389 -8.00 12.18 -61.50
C GLY A 389 -7.53 13.63 -61.51
N ASP A 390 -6.80 14.02 -62.56
CA ASP A 390 -6.20 15.37 -62.74
C ASP A 390 -7.22 16.52 -62.75
N VAL A 391 -8.53 16.25 -62.92
CA VAL A 391 -9.59 17.27 -62.87
C VAL A 391 -9.59 18.02 -61.53
N LEU A 392 -9.16 17.36 -60.43
CA LEU A 392 -8.97 18.02 -59.13
C LEU A 392 -7.94 19.15 -59.19
N LYS A 393 -6.86 19.01 -59.97
CA LYS A 393 -5.86 20.08 -60.14
C LYS A 393 -6.45 21.27 -60.90
N GLU A 394 -7.25 21.04 -61.94
CA GLU A 394 -7.92 22.11 -62.69
C GLU A 394 -8.95 22.85 -61.81
N LEU A 395 -9.72 22.09 -61.03
CA LEU A 395 -10.66 22.61 -60.02
C LEU A 395 -9.93 23.49 -58.99
N PHE A 396 -8.84 23.02 -58.40
CA PHE A 396 -8.09 23.77 -57.39
C PHE A 396 -7.46 25.05 -57.96
N ASN A 397 -6.89 24.99 -59.17
CA ASN A 397 -6.37 26.17 -59.85
C ASN A 397 -7.47 27.19 -60.21
N ARG A 398 -8.66 26.74 -60.61
CA ARG A 398 -9.82 27.61 -60.94
C ARG A 398 -10.35 28.36 -59.71
N TYR A 399 -10.33 27.72 -58.54
CA TYR A 399 -10.82 28.28 -57.27
C TYR A 399 -9.69 28.65 -56.29
N ALA A 400 -8.48 28.93 -56.80
CA ALA A 400 -7.35 29.37 -55.99
C ALA A 400 -7.51 30.82 -55.49
N PRO A 401 -7.12 31.15 -54.23
CA PRO A 401 -6.50 30.28 -53.24
C PRO A 401 -7.54 29.38 -52.57
N CYS A 402 -7.18 28.11 -52.33
CA CYS A 402 -8.07 27.17 -51.67
C CYS A 402 -7.43 26.44 -50.49
N LEU A 403 -8.23 26.27 -49.43
CA LEU A 403 -7.85 25.67 -48.16
C LEU A 403 -8.75 24.47 -47.90
N ILE A 404 -8.21 23.26 -47.93
CA ILE A 404 -8.97 22.02 -47.78
C ILE A 404 -8.66 21.41 -46.42
N LEU A 405 -9.66 21.38 -45.54
CA LEU A 405 -9.56 20.95 -44.15
C LEU A 405 -10.34 19.65 -43.96
N ILE A 406 -9.63 18.54 -43.68
CA ILE A 406 -10.24 17.22 -43.47
C ILE A 406 -9.93 16.72 -42.06
N ASP A 407 -10.93 16.77 -41.18
CA ASP A 407 -10.86 16.27 -39.81
C ASP A 407 -11.42 14.84 -39.70
N GLU A 408 -10.79 14.00 -38.89
CA GLU A 408 -11.16 12.58 -38.66
C GLU A 408 -11.38 11.74 -39.95
N TRP A 409 -10.49 11.86 -40.94
CA TRP A 409 -10.62 11.18 -42.26
C TRP A 409 -10.72 9.65 -42.14
N VAL A 410 -9.94 9.02 -41.24
CA VAL A 410 -10.01 7.57 -40.97
C VAL A 410 -11.41 7.12 -40.54
N ALA A 411 -12.16 7.98 -39.83
CA ALA A 411 -13.51 7.65 -39.38
C ALA A 411 -14.53 7.60 -40.53
N TYR A 412 -14.30 8.31 -41.64
CA TYR A 412 -15.04 8.11 -42.89
C TYR A 412 -14.55 6.85 -43.62
N ALA A 413 -13.23 6.72 -43.82
CA ALA A 413 -12.65 5.63 -44.62
C ALA A 413 -13.02 4.23 -44.09
N ARG A 414 -13.05 4.03 -42.76
CA ARG A 414 -13.43 2.74 -42.14
C ARG A 414 -14.91 2.33 -42.33
N GLN A 415 -15.77 3.25 -42.76
CA GLN A 415 -17.19 2.97 -43.07
C GLN A 415 -17.39 2.40 -44.48
N LEU A 416 -16.38 2.45 -45.35
CA LEU A 416 -16.45 1.95 -46.73
C LEU A 416 -16.26 0.42 -46.79
N HIS A 417 -16.69 -0.18 -47.90
CA HIS A 417 -16.59 -1.62 -48.17
C HIS A 417 -15.65 -1.89 -49.35
N GLU A 418 -15.07 -3.09 -49.44
CA GLU A 418 -14.29 -3.53 -50.62
C GLU A 418 -15.14 -3.52 -51.90
N ARG A 419 -16.44 -3.81 -51.75
CA ARG A 419 -17.43 -3.76 -52.82
C ARG A 419 -17.91 -2.31 -53.00
N ALA A 420 -18.20 -1.92 -54.24
CA ALA A 420 -18.88 -0.66 -54.54
C ALA A 420 -20.41 -0.81 -54.35
N ASP A 421 -20.84 -1.07 -53.11
CA ASP A 421 -22.26 -1.14 -52.73
C ASP A 421 -22.79 0.15 -52.06
N LEU A 422 -21.92 1.12 -51.82
CA LEU A 422 -22.23 2.43 -51.23
C LEU A 422 -22.08 3.57 -52.27
N PRO A 423 -22.93 4.62 -52.23
CA PRO A 423 -22.77 5.82 -53.07
C PRO A 423 -21.40 6.51 -52.95
N GLY A 424 -20.76 6.45 -51.78
CA GLY A 424 -19.42 6.98 -51.54
C GLY A 424 -18.26 6.19 -52.17
N GLY A 425 -18.56 5.12 -52.94
CA GLY A 425 -17.59 4.28 -53.63
C GLY A 425 -17.05 3.11 -52.79
N SER A 426 -16.05 2.42 -53.31
CA SER A 426 -15.35 1.34 -52.59
C SER A 426 -14.14 1.86 -51.79
N PHE A 427 -13.72 1.05 -50.82
CA PHE A 427 -12.54 1.23 -49.98
C PHE A 427 -11.28 1.50 -50.83
N ASP A 428 -10.98 0.66 -51.82
CA ASP A 428 -9.81 0.83 -52.70
C ASP A 428 -9.87 2.11 -53.55
N THR A 429 -11.06 2.46 -54.08
CA THR A 429 -11.25 3.70 -54.85
C THR A 429 -10.96 4.92 -53.98
N HIS A 430 -11.33 4.87 -52.70
CA HIS A 430 -11.12 5.97 -51.76
C HIS A 430 -9.64 6.24 -51.45
N PHE A 431 -8.79 5.21 -51.33
CA PHE A 431 -7.34 5.44 -51.17
C PHE A 431 -6.68 5.90 -52.47
N THR A 432 -7.17 5.43 -53.62
CA THR A 432 -6.73 5.92 -54.93
C THR A 432 -7.02 7.41 -55.06
N PHE A 433 -8.24 7.84 -54.70
CA PHE A 433 -8.61 9.25 -54.58
C PHE A 433 -7.76 9.99 -53.53
N ALA A 434 -7.48 9.42 -52.37
CA ALA A 434 -6.68 10.08 -51.33
C ALA A 434 -5.25 10.41 -51.82
N GLN A 435 -4.63 9.51 -52.58
CA GLN A 435 -3.36 9.77 -53.26
C GLN A 435 -3.52 10.91 -54.29
N THR A 436 -4.48 10.79 -55.22
CA THR A 436 -4.75 11.80 -56.27
C THR A 436 -5.06 13.19 -55.70
N LEU A 437 -5.77 13.27 -54.57
CA LEU A 437 -6.06 14.52 -53.85
C LEU A 437 -4.76 15.19 -53.37
N SER A 438 -3.86 14.43 -52.75
CA SER A 438 -2.57 14.95 -52.26
C SER A 438 -1.63 15.36 -53.40
N GLU A 439 -1.62 14.60 -54.50
CA GLU A 439 -0.85 14.92 -55.71
C GLU A 439 -1.41 16.16 -56.44
N SER A 440 -2.74 16.30 -56.50
CA SER A 440 -3.39 17.48 -57.07
C SER A 440 -3.18 18.74 -56.22
N ALA A 441 -3.28 18.64 -54.89
CA ALA A 441 -3.00 19.75 -53.98
C ALA A 441 -1.53 20.21 -54.03
N LYS A 442 -0.59 19.29 -54.24
CA LYS A 442 0.83 19.57 -54.52
C LYS A 442 1.02 20.31 -55.85
N ASN A 443 0.35 19.85 -56.90
CA ASN A 443 0.56 20.30 -58.27
C ASN A 443 -0.31 21.50 -58.68
N ALA A 444 -1.22 21.96 -57.82
CA ALA A 444 -2.03 23.16 -57.99
C ALA A 444 -1.41 24.36 -57.25
N ASP A 445 -1.56 25.56 -57.82
CA ASP A 445 -1.03 26.80 -57.25
C ASP A 445 -1.93 27.33 -56.13
N ARG A 446 -1.31 27.80 -55.04
CA ARG A 446 -2.00 28.43 -53.90
C ARG A 446 -3.10 27.54 -53.25
N THR A 447 -2.89 26.23 -53.31
CA THR A 447 -3.72 25.19 -52.69
C THR A 447 -3.04 24.65 -51.45
N LEU A 448 -3.76 24.54 -50.33
CA LEU A 448 -3.29 23.89 -49.11
C LEU A 448 -4.26 22.80 -48.67
N LEU A 449 -3.76 21.58 -48.49
CA LEU A 449 -4.49 20.45 -47.92
C LEU A 449 -3.99 20.17 -46.50
N VAL A 450 -4.88 20.20 -45.51
CA VAL A 450 -4.56 19.89 -44.11
C VAL A 450 -5.46 18.76 -43.63
N VAL A 451 -4.85 17.67 -43.17
CA VAL A 451 -5.53 16.42 -42.84
C VAL A 451 -5.23 16.00 -41.40
N SER A 452 -6.26 15.64 -40.65
CA SER A 452 -6.11 15.04 -39.33
C SER A 452 -6.08 13.52 -39.45
N ILE A 453 -5.08 12.88 -38.83
CA ILE A 453 -4.91 11.43 -38.83
C ILE A 453 -4.65 10.95 -37.38
N PRO A 454 -5.38 9.93 -36.88
CA PRO A 454 -5.17 9.39 -35.54
C PRO A 454 -3.82 8.65 -35.43
N SER A 455 -3.20 8.74 -34.24
CA SER A 455 -1.89 8.12 -33.97
C SER A 455 -1.95 6.95 -32.98
N SER A 456 -3.14 6.54 -32.52
CA SER A 456 -3.30 5.56 -31.44
C SER A 456 -4.50 4.63 -31.65
N ASP A 457 -4.31 3.35 -31.33
CA ASP A 457 -5.24 2.23 -31.56
C ASP A 457 -6.66 2.46 -30.99
N ILE A 458 -6.74 3.27 -29.93
CA ILE A 458 -7.99 3.61 -29.22
C ILE A 458 -8.89 4.53 -30.08
N GLU A 459 -8.33 5.47 -30.84
CA GLU A 459 -9.11 6.34 -31.75
C GLU A 459 -9.56 5.58 -33.03
N ILE A 460 -8.76 4.60 -33.42
CA ILE A 460 -8.81 3.93 -34.73
C ILE A 460 -10.02 2.99 -34.86
N GLY A 461 -10.38 2.26 -33.80
CA GLY A 461 -11.64 1.52 -33.73
C GLY A 461 -11.65 0.15 -34.42
N GLY A 462 -10.68 -0.70 -34.09
CA GLY A 462 -10.59 -2.10 -34.55
C GLY A 462 -9.87 -2.29 -35.89
N GLU A 463 -9.71 -3.54 -36.31
CA GLU A 463 -8.82 -3.95 -37.41
C GLU A 463 -9.04 -3.17 -38.73
N ARG A 464 -10.30 -2.97 -39.13
CA ARG A 464 -10.65 -2.21 -40.35
C ARG A 464 -10.28 -0.73 -40.25
N GLY A 465 -10.22 -0.19 -39.03
CA GLY A 465 -9.68 1.15 -38.78
C GLY A 465 -8.16 1.19 -38.94
N THR A 466 -7.45 0.17 -38.44
CA THR A 466 -5.98 0.07 -38.55
C THR A 466 -5.56 -0.05 -40.00
N GLU A 467 -6.23 -0.91 -40.77
CA GLU A 467 -6.02 -1.01 -42.22
C GLU A 467 -6.29 0.32 -42.94
N ALA A 468 -7.38 1.02 -42.58
CA ALA A 468 -7.69 2.32 -43.16
C ALA A 468 -6.65 3.40 -42.81
N LEU A 469 -6.08 3.36 -41.61
CA LEU A 469 -4.98 4.24 -41.20
C LEU A 469 -3.71 3.97 -42.02
N ASP A 470 -3.28 2.71 -42.11
CA ASP A 470 -2.05 2.36 -42.79
C ASP A 470 -2.14 2.61 -44.29
N ARG A 471 -3.29 2.34 -44.92
CA ARG A 471 -3.53 2.69 -46.33
C ARG A 471 -3.55 4.22 -46.55
N LEU A 472 -4.17 5.02 -45.68
CA LEU A 472 -4.13 6.50 -45.77
C LEU A 472 -2.70 7.05 -45.60
N LYS A 473 -1.95 6.56 -44.62
CA LYS A 473 -0.53 6.93 -44.42
C LYS A 473 0.33 6.59 -45.62
N ASN A 474 0.13 5.43 -46.25
CA ASN A 474 0.86 5.05 -47.46
C ASN A 474 0.49 5.91 -48.68
N ALA A 475 -0.75 6.37 -48.79
CA ALA A 475 -1.19 7.26 -49.87
C ALA A 475 -0.63 8.69 -49.75
N ILE A 476 -0.57 9.25 -48.54
CA ILE A 476 -0.24 10.67 -48.29
C ILE A 476 1.24 10.86 -47.90
N GLY A 477 1.85 9.85 -47.27
CA GLY A 477 3.18 9.89 -46.64
C GLY A 477 4.37 10.18 -47.55
N ARG A 478 4.18 10.22 -48.88
CA ARG A 478 5.22 10.60 -49.86
C ARG A 478 5.31 12.10 -50.14
N ILE A 479 4.35 12.89 -49.67
CA ILE A 479 4.15 14.30 -50.07
C ILE A 479 4.05 15.27 -48.89
N GLN A 480 3.64 14.77 -47.72
CA GLN A 480 3.36 15.56 -46.53
C GLN A 480 4.61 16.09 -45.79
N SER A 481 4.45 17.24 -45.12
CA SER A 481 5.30 17.65 -44.00
C SER A 481 4.63 17.29 -42.66
N PRO A 482 5.35 16.67 -41.70
CA PRO A 482 4.79 16.31 -40.39
C PRO A 482 4.71 17.52 -39.47
N TRP A 483 3.51 17.78 -38.92
CA TRP A 483 3.32 18.82 -37.92
C TRP A 483 3.92 18.45 -36.57
N ARG A 484 4.38 19.45 -35.79
CA ARG A 484 5.00 19.26 -34.46
C ARG A 484 3.98 19.45 -33.33
N PRO A 485 3.73 18.43 -32.49
CA PRO A 485 2.98 18.60 -31.24
C PRO A 485 3.60 19.62 -30.29
N ALA A 486 2.75 20.20 -29.43
CA ALA A 486 3.17 21.09 -28.35
C ALA A 486 4.09 20.36 -27.35
N SER A 487 5.07 21.09 -26.81
CA SER A 487 5.96 20.62 -25.75
C SER A 487 5.29 20.60 -24.37
N ALA A 488 5.95 19.94 -23.40
CA ALA A 488 5.51 19.94 -22.01
C ALA A 488 5.51 21.35 -21.38
N GLU A 489 6.48 22.20 -21.73
CA GLU A 489 6.56 23.58 -21.21
C GLU A 489 5.43 24.46 -21.76
N GLU A 490 5.15 24.36 -23.06
CA GLU A 490 4.02 25.07 -23.68
C GLU A 490 2.66 24.59 -23.16
N SER A 491 2.57 23.35 -22.67
CA SER A 491 1.35 22.81 -22.09
C SER A 491 0.94 23.55 -20.81
N PHE A 492 1.88 24.17 -20.09
CA PHE A 492 1.55 25.01 -18.92
C PHE A 492 0.77 26.26 -19.34
N GLU A 493 1.21 26.95 -20.40
CA GLU A 493 0.55 28.14 -20.95
C GLU A 493 -0.82 27.81 -21.57
N ILE A 494 -0.96 26.66 -22.26
CA ILE A 494 -2.25 26.18 -22.77
C ILE A 494 -3.26 26.04 -21.62
N VAL A 495 -2.89 25.33 -20.55
CA VAL A 495 -3.76 25.14 -19.38
C VAL A 495 -4.02 26.46 -18.66
N ARG A 496 -3.02 27.34 -18.55
CA ARG A 496 -3.15 28.65 -17.92
C ARG A 496 -4.18 29.53 -18.64
N ARG A 497 -4.09 29.69 -19.98
CA ARG A 497 -5.04 30.51 -20.76
C ARG A 497 -6.46 29.94 -20.79
N ARG A 498 -6.60 28.60 -20.77
CA ARG A 498 -7.92 27.94 -20.78
C ARG A 498 -8.64 27.95 -19.44
N LEU A 499 -7.95 28.15 -18.32
CA LEU A 499 -8.57 28.12 -16.98
C LEU A 499 -8.55 29.48 -16.26
N PHE A 500 -7.68 30.40 -16.64
CA PHE A 500 -7.54 31.73 -16.03
C PHE A 500 -7.66 32.89 -17.03
N GLN A 501 -8.25 33.97 -16.55
CA GLN A 501 -8.36 35.24 -17.29
C GLN A 501 -6.98 35.89 -17.48
N THR A 502 -6.79 36.60 -18.59
CA THR A 502 -5.56 37.35 -18.86
C THR A 502 -5.42 38.54 -17.91
N THR A 503 -4.43 38.49 -17.02
CA THR A 503 -4.09 39.59 -16.11
C THR A 503 -3.70 40.85 -16.89
N THR A 504 -4.39 41.97 -16.66
CA THR A 504 -4.11 43.27 -17.30
C THR A 504 -3.50 44.31 -16.37
N ASP A 505 -3.64 44.16 -15.04
CA ASP A 505 -3.11 45.10 -14.05
C ASP A 505 -1.59 44.89 -13.78
N PRO A 506 -0.73 45.89 -14.02
CA PRO A 506 0.69 45.86 -13.67
C PRO A 506 1.00 45.46 -12.22
N GLN A 507 0.15 45.81 -11.24
CA GLN A 507 0.40 45.48 -9.82
C GLN A 507 0.33 43.98 -9.56
N LEU A 508 -0.54 43.25 -10.27
CA LEU A 508 -0.70 41.81 -10.12
C LEU A 508 0.52 41.05 -10.68
N PHE A 509 1.15 41.56 -11.75
CA PHE A 509 2.44 41.04 -12.23
C PHE A 509 3.57 41.23 -11.21
N VAL A 510 3.60 42.36 -10.49
CA VAL A 510 4.58 42.59 -9.40
C VAL A 510 4.34 41.65 -8.22
N ALA A 511 3.08 41.46 -7.82
CA ALA A 511 2.72 40.52 -6.76
C ALA A 511 3.08 39.06 -7.12
N ARG A 512 2.80 38.64 -8.36
CA ARG A 512 3.21 37.35 -8.92
C ARG A 512 4.74 37.15 -8.82
N ASP A 513 5.50 38.13 -9.30
CA ASP A 513 6.96 38.04 -9.34
C ASP A 513 7.60 38.06 -7.94
N ALA A 514 6.94 38.68 -6.95
CA ALA A 514 7.31 38.58 -5.54
C ALA A 514 7.11 37.15 -4.98
N VAL A 515 5.98 36.51 -5.28
CA VAL A 515 5.73 35.09 -4.93
C VAL A 515 6.77 34.17 -5.57
N ILE A 516 7.01 34.30 -6.88
CA ILE A 516 8.02 33.49 -7.59
C ILE A 516 9.42 33.69 -6.98
N LYS A 517 9.79 34.93 -6.65
CA LYS A 517 11.07 35.22 -5.97
C LYS A 517 11.16 34.53 -4.61
N ALA A 518 10.09 34.50 -3.83
CA ALA A 518 10.06 33.83 -2.53
C ALA A 518 10.24 32.30 -2.64
N PHE A 519 9.59 31.65 -3.60
CA PHE A 519 9.81 30.22 -3.89
C PHE A 519 11.26 29.95 -4.35
N SER A 520 11.78 30.73 -5.30
CA SER A 520 13.17 30.56 -5.75
C SER A 520 14.20 30.76 -4.63
N GLU A 521 13.97 31.72 -3.73
CA GLU A 521 14.87 31.96 -2.60
C GLU A 521 14.76 30.86 -1.52
N MET A 522 13.57 30.30 -1.29
CA MET A 522 13.39 29.13 -0.43
C MET A 522 14.18 27.93 -0.96
N TYR A 523 14.02 27.59 -2.24
CA TYR A 523 14.77 26.49 -2.86
C TYR A 523 16.28 26.74 -2.83
N ARG A 524 16.73 27.98 -3.11
CA ARG A 524 18.15 28.36 -3.09
C ARG A 524 18.78 28.30 -1.69
N THR A 525 18.06 28.73 -0.64
CA THR A 525 18.57 28.75 0.74
C THR A 525 18.48 27.39 1.43
N GLN A 526 17.60 26.49 0.97
CA GLN A 526 17.34 25.17 1.56
C GLN A 526 17.65 24.03 0.58
N GLY A 527 18.57 24.22 -0.36
CA GLY A 527 18.83 23.33 -1.51
C GLY A 527 19.22 21.87 -1.19
N GLN A 528 19.48 21.53 0.07
CA GLN A 528 19.64 20.13 0.49
C GLN A 528 18.30 19.38 0.62
N GLU A 529 17.19 20.10 0.85
CA GLU A 529 15.85 19.53 1.05
C GLU A 529 15.07 19.33 -0.26
N PHE A 530 15.49 19.99 -1.34
CA PHE A 530 14.79 20.02 -2.63
C PHE A 530 15.63 19.39 -3.76
N PRO A 531 15.03 19.06 -4.92
CA PRO A 531 15.76 18.60 -6.11
C PRO A 531 16.71 19.68 -6.66
N SER A 532 17.83 19.26 -7.26
CA SER A 532 18.88 20.19 -7.71
C SER A 532 18.44 21.14 -8.82
N GLU A 533 17.56 20.70 -9.72
CA GLU A 533 16.97 21.52 -10.79
C GLU A 533 16.26 22.78 -10.25
N CYS A 534 15.71 22.73 -9.03
CA CYS A 534 15.01 23.85 -8.41
C CYS A 534 15.93 25.03 -8.02
N LEU A 535 17.25 24.83 -8.11
CA LEU A 535 18.28 25.85 -7.91
C LEU A 535 18.58 26.64 -9.20
N GLU A 536 18.13 26.15 -10.35
CA GLU A 536 18.50 26.67 -11.67
C GLU A 536 17.61 27.84 -12.12
N ALA A 537 18.17 28.73 -12.94
CA ALA A 537 17.45 29.88 -13.47
C ALA A 537 16.24 29.47 -14.33
N ASP A 538 16.32 28.32 -14.99
CA ASP A 538 15.26 27.78 -15.84
C ASP A 538 14.06 27.27 -15.03
N TYR A 539 14.26 26.69 -13.84
CA TYR A 539 13.13 26.36 -12.95
C TYR A 539 12.40 27.62 -12.47
N ARG A 540 13.12 28.73 -12.27
CA ARG A 540 12.52 30.05 -12.01
C ARG A 540 11.77 30.62 -13.21
N ARG A 541 12.17 30.30 -14.45
CA ARG A 541 11.38 30.61 -15.66
C ARG A 541 10.08 29.80 -15.67
N ARG A 542 10.16 28.47 -15.51
CA ARG A 542 9.00 27.55 -15.43
C ARG A 542 7.99 27.97 -14.34
N LEU A 543 8.46 28.41 -13.17
CA LEU A 543 7.61 28.96 -12.09
C LEU A 543 6.83 30.22 -12.50
N ARG A 544 7.32 31.03 -13.44
CA ARG A 544 6.63 32.24 -13.93
C ARG A 544 5.59 31.90 -14.99
N GLU A 545 5.88 30.92 -15.85
CA GLU A 545 5.02 30.49 -16.96
C GLU A 545 3.85 29.61 -16.48
N ALA A 546 4.09 28.73 -15.50
CA ALA A 546 3.05 27.86 -14.93
C ALA A 546 2.09 28.59 -13.95
N TYR A 547 2.44 29.78 -13.46
CA TYR A 547 1.69 30.52 -12.44
C TYR A 547 0.20 30.69 -12.83
N PRO A 548 -0.79 30.38 -11.96
CA PRO A 548 -0.68 30.13 -10.52
C PRO A 548 -0.43 28.68 -10.11
N ILE A 549 -0.14 27.79 -11.06
CA ILE A 549 0.08 26.35 -10.80
C ILE A 549 1.58 26.11 -10.60
N HIS A 550 1.96 25.26 -9.64
CA HIS A 550 3.36 24.92 -9.40
C HIS A 550 3.85 23.87 -10.43
N PRO A 551 5.05 24.03 -11.06
CA PRO A 551 5.52 23.14 -12.12
C PRO A 551 5.52 21.65 -11.76
N GLU A 552 5.86 21.29 -10.52
CA GLU A 552 5.81 19.90 -10.02
C GLU A 552 4.40 19.26 -10.20
N PHE A 553 3.30 20.03 -10.13
CA PHE A 553 1.96 19.49 -10.37
C PHE A 553 1.79 19.07 -11.84
N PHE A 554 2.21 19.93 -12.77
CA PHE A 554 2.22 19.57 -14.19
C PHE A 554 3.19 18.42 -14.48
N ASP A 555 4.35 18.36 -13.83
CA ASP A 555 5.31 17.27 -14.04
C ASP A 555 4.73 15.92 -13.63
N ARG A 556 3.97 15.84 -12.52
CA ARG A 556 3.26 14.63 -12.10
C ARG A 556 2.15 14.24 -13.09
N LEU A 557 1.42 15.21 -13.63
CA LEU A 557 0.31 14.97 -14.58
C LEU A 557 0.80 14.59 -15.99
N TYR A 558 1.81 15.27 -16.53
CA TYR A 558 2.33 15.06 -17.89
C TYR A 558 3.44 14.01 -17.97
N SER A 559 4.06 13.62 -16.85
CA SER A 559 4.92 12.43 -16.78
C SER A 559 4.11 11.20 -16.39
N ASP A 560 3.53 11.19 -15.19
CA ASP A 560 3.10 9.94 -14.55
C ASP A 560 1.65 9.56 -14.90
N TRP A 561 0.68 10.46 -14.72
CA TRP A 561 -0.72 10.21 -15.16
C TRP A 561 -0.82 10.01 -16.67
N SER A 562 0.15 10.57 -17.40
CA SER A 562 0.32 10.44 -18.84
C SER A 562 0.53 9.01 -19.34
N THR A 563 0.94 8.06 -18.47
CA THR A 563 1.17 6.65 -18.82
C THR A 563 -0.07 5.76 -18.62
N LEU A 564 -1.22 6.32 -18.24
CA LEU A 564 -2.48 5.59 -18.13
C LEU A 564 -3.22 5.63 -19.48
N ASP A 565 -3.52 4.47 -20.07
CA ASP A 565 -4.14 4.35 -21.40
C ASP A 565 -5.48 5.10 -21.53
N LYS A 566 -6.21 5.23 -20.41
CA LYS A 566 -7.49 5.95 -20.33
C LYS A 566 -7.34 7.47 -20.18
N PHE A 567 -6.15 7.98 -19.85
CA PHE A 567 -5.93 9.39 -19.48
C PHE A 567 -5.59 10.26 -20.70
N GLN A 568 -6.61 10.94 -21.23
CA GLN A 568 -6.47 11.92 -22.31
C GLN A 568 -5.62 13.12 -21.85
N ARG A 569 -4.29 13.06 -22.02
CA ARG A 569 -3.31 13.98 -21.39
C ARG A 569 -3.76 15.45 -21.29
N THR A 570 -4.16 16.10 -22.38
CA THR A 570 -4.57 17.51 -22.34
C THR A 570 -5.97 17.72 -21.77
N ARG A 571 -6.98 16.98 -22.26
CA ARG A 571 -8.40 17.16 -21.86
C ARG A 571 -8.71 16.66 -20.45
N GLY A 572 -8.04 15.60 -20.00
CA GLY A 572 -8.09 15.08 -18.63
C GLY A 572 -7.43 16.02 -17.63
N VAL A 573 -6.27 16.61 -17.97
CA VAL A 573 -5.65 17.67 -17.16
C VAL A 573 -6.58 18.89 -17.07
N LEU A 574 -7.15 19.36 -18.18
CA LEU A 574 -8.08 20.50 -18.17
C LEU A 574 -9.32 20.22 -17.30
N ARG A 575 -9.95 19.05 -17.42
CA ARG A 575 -11.08 18.62 -16.57
C ARG A 575 -10.72 18.54 -15.09
N LEU A 576 -9.62 17.87 -14.74
CA LEU A 576 -9.16 17.73 -13.36
C LEU A 576 -8.79 19.09 -12.76
N MET A 577 -8.04 19.91 -13.50
CA MET A 577 -7.66 21.25 -13.03
C MET A 577 -8.86 22.18 -12.91
N ALA A 578 -9.83 22.14 -13.83
CA ALA A 578 -11.08 22.92 -13.68
C ALA A 578 -11.83 22.55 -12.39
N LYS A 579 -11.96 21.25 -12.08
CA LYS A 579 -12.56 20.75 -10.83
C LYS A 579 -11.78 21.18 -9.58
N VAL A 580 -10.46 21.02 -9.61
CA VAL A 580 -9.57 21.41 -8.49
C VAL A 580 -9.62 22.92 -8.26
N ILE A 581 -9.51 23.72 -9.32
CA ILE A 581 -9.60 25.19 -9.25
C ILE A 581 -10.99 25.61 -8.78
N HIS A 582 -12.07 25.01 -9.26
CA HIS A 582 -13.43 25.33 -8.78
C HIS A 582 -13.60 25.04 -7.27
N SER A 583 -13.19 23.86 -6.80
CA SER A 583 -13.31 23.50 -5.38
C SER A 583 -12.41 24.39 -4.51
N LEU A 584 -11.16 24.67 -4.93
CA LEU A 584 -10.30 25.65 -4.26
C LEU A 584 -10.87 27.07 -4.33
N TRP A 585 -11.57 27.44 -5.42
CA TRP A 585 -12.21 28.74 -5.60
C TRP A 585 -13.42 28.94 -4.68
N GLU A 586 -14.20 27.88 -4.41
CA GLU A 586 -15.28 27.89 -3.41
C GLU A 586 -14.74 27.90 -1.96
N ARG A 587 -13.65 27.18 -1.68
CA ARG A 587 -13.07 27.01 -0.32
C ARG A 587 -12.30 28.23 0.21
N GLU A 588 -12.30 29.37 -0.49
CA GLU A 588 -11.51 30.56 -0.14
C GLU A 588 -10.00 30.29 0.08
N ASP A 589 -9.40 29.35 -0.70
CA ASP A 589 -7.98 28.99 -0.59
C ASP A 589 -7.05 30.23 -0.60
N LYS A 590 -6.05 30.19 0.28
CA LYS A 590 -5.10 31.25 0.64
C LYS A 590 -3.64 30.90 0.29
N SER A 591 -3.43 29.78 -0.38
CA SER A 591 -2.12 29.35 -0.85
C SER A 591 -1.51 30.34 -1.85
N LEU A 592 -0.17 30.38 -1.93
CA LEU A 592 0.56 31.22 -2.88
C LEU A 592 0.59 30.63 -4.30
N LEU A 593 0.48 29.31 -4.41
CA LEU A 593 0.40 28.54 -5.67
C LEU A 593 -0.53 27.35 -5.48
N ILE A 594 -1.06 26.82 -6.59
CA ILE A 594 -1.77 25.53 -6.63
C ILE A 594 -0.73 24.43 -6.77
N MET A 595 -0.56 23.61 -5.73
CA MET A 595 0.47 22.58 -5.62
C MET A 595 -0.15 21.17 -5.53
N PRO A 596 0.59 20.07 -5.75
CA PRO A 596 0.09 18.70 -5.59
C PRO A 596 -0.63 18.45 -4.26
N SER A 597 -0.12 19.04 -3.18
CA SER A 597 -0.69 18.97 -1.83
C SER A 597 -2.03 19.69 -1.64
N HIS A 598 -2.42 20.58 -2.55
CA HIS A 598 -3.64 21.38 -2.44
C HIS A 598 -4.86 20.75 -3.13
N VAL A 599 -4.66 19.69 -3.93
CA VAL A 599 -5.73 18.94 -4.59
C VAL A 599 -6.73 18.43 -3.53
N PRO A 600 -8.00 18.88 -3.51
CA PRO A 600 -8.95 18.49 -2.49
C PRO A 600 -9.53 17.11 -2.84
N MET A 601 -8.86 16.05 -2.44
CA MET A 601 -9.27 14.65 -2.67
C MET A 601 -10.42 14.22 -1.74
N ASP A 602 -10.69 15.03 -0.71
CA ASP A 602 -11.92 15.04 0.08
C ASP A 602 -13.16 15.52 -0.71
N ASP A 603 -12.98 16.17 -1.87
CA ASP A 603 -14.07 16.62 -2.73
C ASP A 603 -14.56 15.51 -3.67
N ALA A 604 -15.83 15.13 -3.57
CA ALA A 604 -16.41 14.07 -4.40
C ALA A 604 -16.27 14.31 -5.92
N GLN A 605 -16.27 15.56 -6.41
CA GLN A 605 -16.09 15.82 -7.85
C GLN A 605 -14.65 15.57 -8.31
N VAL A 606 -13.67 15.94 -7.48
CA VAL A 606 -12.23 15.78 -7.74
C VAL A 606 -11.81 14.33 -7.52
N GLN A 607 -12.25 13.70 -6.43
CA GLN A 607 -12.03 12.29 -6.15
C GLN A 607 -12.55 11.41 -7.30
N SER A 608 -13.79 11.63 -7.74
CA SER A 608 -14.38 10.92 -8.88
C SER A 608 -13.63 11.15 -10.19
N GLU A 609 -12.97 12.30 -10.38
CA GLU A 609 -12.14 12.54 -11.57
C GLU A 609 -10.82 11.77 -11.49
N LEU A 610 -10.16 11.78 -10.33
CA LEU A 610 -8.90 11.07 -10.09
C LEU A 610 -9.09 9.55 -10.23
N THR A 611 -10.14 8.97 -9.65
CA THR A 611 -10.33 7.51 -9.67
C THR A 611 -10.88 6.96 -10.99
N ARG A 612 -11.54 7.79 -11.83
CA ARG A 612 -12.09 7.39 -13.14
C ARG A 612 -11.04 6.82 -14.11
N TYR A 613 -9.77 7.11 -13.90
CA TYR A 613 -8.65 6.66 -14.73
C TYR A 613 -7.87 5.47 -14.18
N LEU A 614 -8.14 5.06 -12.94
CA LEU A 614 -7.38 4.04 -12.22
C LEU A 614 -8.15 2.71 -12.16
N ASP A 615 -7.52 1.66 -11.60
CA ASP A 615 -8.17 0.39 -11.29
C ASP A 615 -9.12 0.53 -10.08
N ASP A 616 -10.07 -0.39 -9.91
CA ASP A 616 -11.04 -0.35 -8.82
C ASP A 616 -10.40 -0.45 -7.41
N ASN A 617 -11.13 0.06 -6.40
CA ASN A 617 -10.80 0.12 -4.95
C ASN A 617 -9.93 1.29 -4.45
N TRP A 618 -9.71 2.36 -5.23
CA TRP A 618 -8.98 3.55 -4.73
C TRP A 618 -9.74 4.40 -3.69
N VAL A 619 -11.08 4.49 -3.75
CA VAL A 619 -11.85 5.37 -2.85
C VAL A 619 -11.65 5.06 -1.35
N PRO A 620 -11.75 3.80 -0.86
CA PRO A 620 -11.49 3.50 0.56
C PRO A 620 -10.07 3.83 1.03
N ILE A 621 -9.09 3.79 0.13
CA ILE A 621 -7.69 4.12 0.43
C ILE A 621 -7.56 5.63 0.61
N ILE A 622 -8.21 6.41 -0.27
CA ILE A 622 -8.26 7.88 -0.15
C ILE A 622 -8.94 8.27 1.16
N GLU A 623 -10.09 7.68 1.48
CA GLU A 623 -10.85 7.97 2.69
C GLU A 623 -10.12 7.59 3.99
N LYS A 624 -9.30 6.53 3.98
CA LYS A 624 -8.58 6.05 5.16
C LYS A 624 -7.23 6.74 5.37
N ASP A 625 -6.38 6.73 4.34
CA ASP A 625 -4.95 7.01 4.47
C ASP A 625 -4.48 8.25 3.68
N VAL A 626 -5.34 8.89 2.87
CA VAL A 626 -4.95 10.09 2.08
C VAL A 626 -5.62 11.36 2.58
N ASP A 627 -6.94 11.45 2.44
CA ASP A 627 -7.68 12.72 2.55
C ASP A 627 -9.20 12.50 2.70
N GLY A 628 -9.59 11.75 3.72
CA GLY A 628 -10.99 11.57 4.13
C GLY A 628 -11.35 12.30 5.43
N PRO A 629 -12.64 12.46 5.75
CA PRO A 629 -13.11 13.20 6.94
C PRO A 629 -12.67 12.59 8.28
N ASN A 630 -12.41 11.28 8.29
CA ASN A 630 -11.88 10.51 9.42
C ASN A 630 -10.51 9.87 9.09
N SER A 631 -9.79 10.42 8.10
CA SER A 631 -8.53 9.84 7.63
C SER A 631 -7.39 9.99 8.64
N LEU A 632 -6.47 9.03 8.61
CA LEU A 632 -5.26 9.02 9.44
C LEU A 632 -4.42 10.31 9.34
N PRO A 633 -4.21 10.93 8.16
CA PRO A 633 -3.43 12.18 8.09
C PRO A 633 -4.10 13.33 8.83
N LEU A 634 -5.43 13.45 8.71
CA LEU A 634 -6.22 14.45 9.42
C LEU A 634 -6.28 14.18 10.93
N ASP A 635 -6.27 12.91 11.36
CA ASP A 635 -6.15 12.54 12.78
C ASP A 635 -4.79 12.94 13.37
N ILE A 636 -3.68 12.66 12.67
CA ILE A 636 -2.33 13.06 13.11
C ILE A 636 -2.19 14.59 13.14
N ASP A 637 -2.69 15.29 12.11
CA ASP A 637 -2.70 16.76 12.05
C ASP A 637 -3.52 17.37 13.21
N ARG A 638 -4.67 16.78 13.57
CA ARG A 638 -5.49 17.19 14.74
C ARG A 638 -4.80 16.91 16.08
N GLN A 639 -4.06 15.81 16.20
CA GLN A 639 -3.36 15.41 17.43
C GLN A 639 -2.12 16.25 17.73
N ASN A 640 -1.54 16.92 16.74
CA ASN A 640 -0.29 17.69 16.89
C ASN A 640 -0.41 19.07 16.23
N SER A 641 -0.56 20.10 17.06
CA SER A 641 -0.73 21.50 16.63
C SER A 641 0.34 21.99 15.64
N ASN A 642 1.59 21.51 15.73
CA ASN A 642 2.66 21.89 14.79
C ASN A 642 2.47 21.30 13.39
N LEU A 643 1.85 20.11 13.27
CA LEU A 643 1.49 19.49 11.99
C LEU A 643 0.18 20.11 11.46
N GLY A 644 -0.83 20.21 12.33
CA GLY A 644 -2.15 20.77 12.02
C GLY A 644 -2.11 22.19 11.46
N ARG A 645 -1.21 23.06 11.97
CA ARG A 645 -1.03 24.44 11.48
C ARG A 645 -0.77 24.54 9.96
N TYR A 646 -0.15 23.52 9.37
CA TYR A 646 0.10 23.43 7.92
C TYR A 646 -0.71 22.30 7.24
N SER A 647 -1.56 21.59 7.99
CA SER A 647 -2.14 20.29 7.60
C SER A 647 -1.08 19.36 6.98
N ALA A 648 0.06 19.28 7.64
CA ALA A 648 1.30 18.75 7.07
C ALA A 648 1.17 17.29 6.63
N CYS A 649 0.44 16.46 7.39
CA CYS A 649 0.20 15.08 7.01
C CYS A 649 -0.70 15.00 5.76
N ARG A 650 -1.82 15.73 5.71
CA ARG A 650 -2.70 15.75 4.50
C ARG A 650 -1.97 16.24 3.25
N ARG A 651 -1.09 17.25 3.38
CA ARG A 651 -0.29 17.75 2.25
C ARG A 651 0.66 16.68 1.70
N VAL A 652 1.34 15.97 2.60
CA VAL A 652 2.27 14.88 2.27
C VAL A 652 1.53 13.73 1.57
N THR A 653 0.42 13.24 2.12
CA THR A 653 -0.30 12.09 1.54
C THR A 653 -0.93 12.40 0.20
N ARG A 654 -1.53 13.57 0.00
CA ARG A 654 -2.03 14.01 -1.32
C ARG A 654 -0.93 14.05 -2.37
N THR A 655 0.24 14.58 -2.01
CA THR A 655 1.40 14.65 -2.92
C THR A 655 1.89 13.25 -3.30
N ILE A 656 2.02 12.34 -2.32
CA ILE A 656 2.41 10.95 -2.58
C ILE A 656 1.35 10.24 -3.42
N TYR A 657 0.05 10.40 -3.13
CA TYR A 657 -1.03 9.81 -3.94
C TYR A 657 -0.89 10.24 -5.40
N LEU A 658 -0.83 11.55 -5.65
CA LEU A 658 -0.78 12.10 -7.01
C LEU A 658 0.44 11.58 -7.79
N GLY A 659 1.60 11.47 -7.14
CA GLY A 659 2.84 10.98 -7.76
C GLY A 659 3.07 9.47 -7.72
N SER A 660 2.15 8.68 -7.15
CA SER A 660 2.34 7.22 -7.05
C SER A 660 1.16 6.40 -7.59
N ALA A 661 -0.07 6.89 -7.48
CA ALA A 661 -1.27 6.20 -7.97
C ALA A 661 -1.24 5.78 -9.46
N PRO A 662 -0.74 6.59 -10.42
CA PRO A 662 -0.58 6.12 -11.80
C PRO A 662 0.59 5.13 -11.98
N THR A 663 1.55 5.11 -11.03
CA THR A 663 2.82 4.37 -11.16
C THR A 663 2.80 2.95 -10.60
N ILE A 664 1.66 2.40 -10.12
CA ILE A 664 1.58 1.08 -9.45
C ILE A 664 2.30 -0.03 -10.26
N ARG A 665 2.19 0.00 -11.60
CA ARG A 665 2.74 -1.04 -12.48
C ARG A 665 4.18 -0.74 -12.96
N ALA A 666 4.71 0.45 -12.66
CA ALA A 666 6.08 0.84 -13.03
C ALA A 666 7.14 0.10 -12.19
N ALA A 667 8.39 0.09 -12.70
CA ALA A 667 9.55 -0.40 -11.97
C ALA A 667 10.01 0.60 -10.88
N ASN A 668 10.15 1.87 -11.24
CA ASN A 668 10.58 2.94 -10.32
C ASN A 668 9.36 3.63 -9.69
N ARG A 669 8.69 2.93 -8.76
CA ARG A 669 7.48 3.41 -8.09
C ARG A 669 7.77 4.58 -7.14
N GLY A 670 6.75 5.41 -6.92
CA GLY A 670 6.73 6.39 -5.82
C GLY A 670 7.59 7.64 -6.00
N LEU A 671 7.44 8.55 -5.04
CA LEU A 671 8.17 9.81 -4.95
C LEU A 671 9.31 9.74 -3.93
N GLU A 672 10.37 10.48 -4.20
CA GLU A 672 11.45 10.70 -3.24
C GLU A 672 11.10 11.82 -2.26
N ASP A 673 11.59 11.76 -1.02
CA ASP A 673 11.38 12.76 0.05
C ASP A 673 11.50 14.22 -0.45
N LYS A 674 12.52 14.51 -1.27
CA LYS A 674 12.74 15.84 -1.88
C LYS A 674 11.62 16.29 -2.82
N ARG A 675 11.03 15.37 -3.60
CA ARG A 675 9.87 15.64 -4.48
C ARG A 675 8.59 15.81 -3.66
N ILE A 676 8.43 15.04 -2.59
CA ILE A 676 7.31 15.19 -1.66
C ILE A 676 7.33 16.59 -1.03
N LYS A 677 8.51 17.04 -0.53
CA LYS A 677 8.71 18.40 -0.01
C LYS A 677 8.41 19.47 -1.07
N LEU A 678 8.91 19.30 -2.30
CA LEU A 678 8.66 20.20 -3.43
C LEU A 678 7.16 20.33 -3.79
N GLY A 679 6.33 19.30 -3.54
CA GLY A 679 4.88 19.36 -3.71
C GLY A 679 4.09 19.91 -2.51
N CYS A 680 4.72 20.09 -1.34
CA CYS A 680 4.06 20.38 -0.05
C CYS A 680 4.33 21.75 0.55
N VAL A 681 5.57 22.26 0.43
CA VAL A 681 6.05 23.39 1.24
C VAL A 681 5.88 24.73 0.53
N GLN A 682 5.37 25.74 1.24
CA GLN A 682 5.29 27.13 0.76
C GLN A 682 6.29 28.04 1.51
N PRO A 683 6.77 29.14 0.88
CA PRO A 683 7.60 30.15 1.54
C PRO A 683 6.98 30.66 2.85
N GLY A 684 7.76 30.58 3.94
CA GLY A 684 7.34 30.90 5.30
C GLY A 684 7.05 29.67 6.19
N GLU A 685 6.88 28.49 5.59
CA GLU A 685 6.65 27.23 6.31
C GLU A 685 7.98 26.52 6.64
N THR A 686 7.93 25.51 7.52
CA THR A 686 9.13 24.84 8.04
C THR A 686 9.27 23.43 7.48
N VAL A 687 10.19 23.21 6.54
CA VAL A 687 10.38 21.92 5.82
C VAL A 687 10.47 20.71 6.76
N ALA A 688 11.19 20.83 7.87
CA ALA A 688 11.36 19.73 8.84
C ALA A 688 10.04 19.18 9.41
N ILE A 689 8.97 19.99 9.46
CA ILE A 689 7.64 19.57 9.93
C ILE A 689 7.00 18.59 8.94
N PHE A 690 7.24 18.75 7.63
CA PHE A 690 6.78 17.80 6.60
C PHE A 690 7.60 16.50 6.61
N GLY A 691 8.87 16.55 7.02
CA GLY A 691 9.69 15.35 7.28
C GLY A 691 9.20 14.55 8.49
N ASP A 692 8.77 15.22 9.56
CA ASP A 692 8.16 14.54 10.72
C ASP A 692 6.75 14.00 10.40
N ALA A 693 5.97 14.71 9.58
CA ALA A 693 4.71 14.22 9.02
C ALA A 693 4.91 12.91 8.25
N LEU A 694 5.87 12.89 7.31
CA LEU A 694 6.18 11.73 6.48
C LEU A 694 6.61 10.52 7.32
N ARG A 695 7.40 10.73 8.38
CA ARG A 695 7.77 9.66 9.32
C ARG A 695 6.54 9.07 10.02
N ARG A 696 5.74 9.91 10.69
CA ARG A 696 4.54 9.48 11.44
C ARG A 696 3.50 8.77 10.57
N LEU A 697 3.38 9.19 9.31
CA LEU A 697 2.55 8.52 8.31
C LEU A 697 3.11 7.13 7.97
N THR A 698 4.42 7.03 7.73
CA THR A 698 5.11 5.75 7.47
C THR A 698 4.90 4.75 8.62
N ASP A 699 4.91 5.22 9.87
CA ASP A 699 4.74 4.37 11.06
C ASP A 699 3.29 3.92 11.30
N ARG A 700 2.27 4.67 10.84
CA ARG A 700 0.86 4.45 11.18
C ARG A 700 -0.02 3.97 10.02
N ALA A 701 0.30 4.31 8.77
CA ALA A 701 -0.55 4.07 7.62
C ALA A 701 -0.63 2.59 7.19
N THR A 702 -1.73 2.24 6.53
CA THR A 702 -2.03 0.89 6.04
C THR A 702 -1.53 0.69 4.62
N TYR A 703 -1.71 1.69 3.76
CA TYR A 703 -1.49 1.59 2.30
C TYR A 703 -0.24 2.34 1.82
N LEU A 704 0.43 3.11 2.68
CA LEU A 704 1.71 3.73 2.41
C LEU A 704 2.86 2.72 2.56
N TYR A 705 3.84 2.79 1.67
CA TYR A 705 5.04 1.98 1.64
C TYR A 705 6.28 2.88 1.57
N ILE A 706 7.42 2.33 2.00
CA ILE A 706 8.75 2.94 1.92
C ILE A 706 9.75 1.90 1.39
N ASP A 707 10.64 2.32 0.48
CA ASP A 707 11.87 1.60 0.13
C ASP A 707 13.00 2.62 -0.10
N GLY A 708 14.12 2.47 0.61
CA GLY A 708 15.20 3.45 0.66
C GLY A 708 14.71 4.85 1.04
N ASN A 709 14.63 5.75 0.05
CA ASN A 709 14.13 7.13 0.18
C ASN A 709 12.85 7.38 -0.66
N ARG A 710 12.19 6.32 -1.15
CA ARG A 710 11.00 6.38 -2.01
C ARG A 710 9.76 5.93 -1.27
N TYR A 711 8.66 6.64 -1.51
CA TYR A 711 7.37 6.45 -0.85
C TYR A 711 6.26 6.34 -1.89
N TRP A 712 5.38 5.36 -1.74
CA TRP A 712 4.20 5.19 -2.62
C TRP A 712 3.00 4.68 -1.84
N ILE A 713 1.81 4.95 -2.36
CA ILE A 713 0.57 4.33 -1.87
C ILE A 713 0.21 3.19 -2.82
N SER A 714 -0.20 2.04 -2.27
CA SER A 714 -0.61 0.85 -3.04
C SER A 714 -2.06 0.48 -2.74
N ASN A 715 -2.63 -0.41 -3.56
CA ASN A 715 -3.96 -0.98 -3.32
C ASN A 715 -3.97 -2.13 -2.29
N GLN A 716 -2.81 -2.71 -1.98
CA GLN A 716 -2.65 -3.72 -0.93
C GLN A 716 -2.20 -3.11 0.41
N PRO A 717 -2.74 -3.55 1.56
CA PRO A 717 -2.20 -3.23 2.88
C PRO A 717 -0.73 -3.66 3.02
N ASN A 718 0.10 -2.82 3.62
CA ASN A 718 1.51 -3.15 3.85
C ASN A 718 1.66 -4.27 4.91
N VAL A 719 2.67 -5.13 4.70
CA VAL A 719 2.89 -6.31 5.56
C VAL A 719 3.28 -5.94 6.98
N THR A 720 3.91 -4.77 7.20
CA THR A 720 4.31 -4.29 8.53
C THR A 720 3.11 -3.93 9.41
N ARG A 721 2.11 -3.23 8.85
CA ARG A 721 0.85 -2.93 9.52
C ARG A 721 0.07 -4.21 9.81
N THR A 722 -0.01 -5.10 8.82
CA THR A 722 -0.63 -6.42 8.96
C THR A 722 0.04 -7.23 10.09
N ALA A 723 1.37 -7.15 10.23
CA ALA A 723 2.10 -7.78 11.33
C ALA A 723 1.79 -7.13 12.68
N GLN A 724 1.75 -5.79 12.76
CA GLN A 724 1.45 -5.10 14.02
C GLN A 724 0.02 -5.39 14.51
N ASP A 725 -0.97 -5.38 13.61
CA ASP A 725 -2.36 -5.67 13.96
C ASP A 725 -2.55 -7.13 14.42
N ARG A 726 -1.90 -8.09 13.75
CA ARG A 726 -1.85 -9.49 14.20
C ARG A 726 -1.11 -9.65 15.52
N ALA A 727 0.00 -8.94 15.74
CA ALA A 727 0.78 -9.00 16.98
C ALA A 727 -0.01 -8.46 18.19
N ASN A 728 -0.80 -7.41 18.00
CA ASN A 728 -1.68 -6.87 19.03
C ASN A 728 -2.73 -7.92 19.45
N LEU A 729 -3.41 -8.55 18.49
CA LEU A 729 -4.39 -9.61 18.74
C LEU A 729 -3.74 -10.84 19.42
N LEU A 730 -2.57 -11.27 18.97
CA LEU A 730 -1.83 -12.38 19.56
C LEU A 730 -1.32 -12.09 20.98
N PHE A 731 -1.07 -10.83 21.32
CA PHE A 731 -0.69 -10.40 22.67
C PHE A 731 -1.90 -10.40 23.64
N GLU A 732 -3.11 -10.17 23.14
CA GLU A 732 -4.36 -10.42 23.89
C GLU A 732 -4.58 -11.94 24.09
N GLU A 733 -4.30 -12.76 23.07
CA GLU A 733 -4.33 -14.23 23.11
C GLU A 733 -3.11 -14.86 23.84
N ARG A 734 -2.80 -14.40 25.06
CA ARG A 734 -1.62 -14.79 25.88
C ARG A 734 -1.28 -16.28 25.96
N TYR A 735 -2.27 -17.18 25.76
CA TYR A 735 -2.04 -18.62 25.75
C TYR A 735 -1.13 -19.08 24.60
N LYS A 736 -1.29 -18.52 23.38
CA LYS A 736 -0.45 -18.86 22.21
C LYS A 736 0.98 -18.38 22.40
N VAL A 737 1.13 -17.20 22.99
CA VAL A 737 2.43 -16.62 23.38
C VAL A 737 3.13 -17.49 24.42
N THR A 738 2.38 -17.97 25.43
CA THR A 738 2.88 -18.89 26.46
C THR A 738 3.32 -20.23 25.86
N GLU A 739 2.51 -20.80 24.97
CA GLU A 739 2.81 -22.06 24.28
C GLU A 739 4.09 -21.97 23.44
N GLU A 740 4.28 -20.88 22.69
CA GLU A 740 5.50 -20.64 21.89
C GLU A 740 6.75 -20.46 22.77
N ILE A 741 6.66 -19.78 23.92
CA ILE A 741 7.78 -19.67 24.89
C ILE A 741 8.13 -21.06 25.43
N VAL A 742 7.13 -21.86 25.83
CA VAL A 742 7.33 -23.23 26.33
C VAL A 742 7.88 -24.15 25.24
N ARG A 743 7.45 -24.00 23.98
CA ARG A 743 7.99 -24.73 22.82
C ARG A 743 9.47 -24.41 22.59
N ARG A 744 9.86 -23.14 22.68
CA ARG A 744 11.26 -22.71 22.55
C ARG A 744 12.14 -23.25 23.67
N LEU A 745 11.67 -23.18 24.92
CA LEU A 745 12.38 -23.78 26.06
C LEU A 745 12.53 -25.30 25.89
N LYS A 746 11.46 -26.01 25.49
CA LYS A 746 11.49 -27.47 25.21
C LYS A 746 12.33 -27.85 23.98
N ALA A 747 12.75 -26.89 23.16
CA ALA A 747 13.68 -27.11 22.05
C ALA A 747 15.15 -26.94 22.45
N ASP A 748 15.44 -26.40 23.64
CA ASP A 748 16.80 -26.37 24.18
C ASP A 748 17.22 -27.78 24.62
N GLN A 749 18.24 -28.33 23.95
CA GLN A 749 18.77 -29.67 24.21
C GLN A 749 19.93 -29.68 25.22
N GLN A 750 20.31 -28.52 25.78
CA GLN A 750 21.34 -28.49 26.81
C GLN A 750 20.89 -29.21 28.08
N ARG A 751 21.82 -29.91 28.72
CA ARG A 751 21.59 -30.68 29.96
C ARG A 751 22.41 -30.19 31.15
N GLY A 752 23.51 -29.47 30.89
CA GLY A 752 24.51 -29.19 31.91
C GLY A 752 24.92 -30.44 32.70
N GLU A 753 25.15 -30.27 34.00
CA GLU A 753 25.48 -31.34 34.93
C GLU A 753 24.24 -32.07 35.50
N PHE A 754 23.02 -31.79 35.01
CA PHE A 754 21.78 -32.28 35.62
C PHE A 754 21.38 -33.71 35.21
N GLY A 755 20.88 -34.46 36.19
CA GLY A 755 20.30 -35.79 36.00
C GLY A 755 19.06 -35.79 35.10
N ALA A 756 18.19 -34.80 35.22
CA ALA A 756 17.10 -34.52 34.28
C ALA A 756 16.70 -33.03 34.30
N ILE A 757 15.93 -32.60 33.30
CA ILE A 757 15.38 -31.23 33.23
C ILE A 757 13.87 -31.33 32.96
N HIS A 758 13.09 -30.59 33.76
CA HIS A 758 11.64 -30.50 33.64
C HIS A 758 11.26 -29.09 33.24
N ILE A 759 10.75 -28.91 32.01
CA ILE A 759 10.49 -27.60 31.41
C ILE A 759 8.98 -27.34 31.38
N ALA A 760 8.55 -26.33 32.12
CA ALA A 760 7.16 -25.97 32.36
C ALA A 760 6.28 -27.20 32.68
N PRO A 761 6.55 -27.92 33.80
CA PRO A 761 5.68 -28.99 34.27
C PRO A 761 4.27 -28.45 34.56
N GLU A 762 3.26 -29.24 34.26
CA GLU A 762 1.84 -28.90 34.47
C GLU A 762 1.37 -29.36 35.85
N SER A 763 2.03 -30.37 36.43
CA SER A 763 1.75 -30.92 37.75
C SER A 763 3.03 -31.19 38.55
N THR A 764 2.95 -31.10 39.89
CA THR A 764 4.02 -31.55 40.79
C THR A 764 4.29 -33.06 40.69
N ALA A 765 3.39 -33.82 40.06
CA ALA A 765 3.57 -35.24 39.75
C ALA A 765 4.58 -35.50 38.61
N ASP A 766 4.76 -34.55 37.69
CA ASP A 766 5.60 -34.67 36.47
C ASP A 766 7.10 -34.77 36.78
N ILE A 767 7.48 -34.46 38.04
CA ILE A 767 8.85 -34.47 38.55
C ILE A 767 8.98 -35.71 39.46
N PRO A 768 9.65 -36.79 39.02
CA PRO A 768 9.83 -38.00 39.82
C PRO A 768 10.52 -37.70 41.15
N ASP A 769 10.09 -38.38 42.21
CA ASP A 769 10.75 -38.35 43.52
C ASP A 769 11.50 -39.67 43.70
N ASP A 770 12.74 -39.67 43.22
CA ASP A 770 13.65 -40.81 43.17
C ASP A 770 15.09 -40.27 43.33
N PRO A 771 15.89 -40.74 44.30
CA PRO A 771 17.21 -40.21 44.57
C PRO A 771 18.28 -40.73 43.59
N HIS A 772 18.08 -41.88 42.94
CA HIS A 772 19.08 -42.49 42.06
C HIS A 772 19.23 -41.73 40.73
N LEU A 773 18.21 -40.98 40.31
CA LEU A 773 18.23 -40.17 39.09
C LEU A 773 18.97 -38.82 39.22
N GLY A 774 19.55 -38.51 40.39
CA GLY A 774 20.39 -37.33 40.62
C GLY A 774 19.64 -35.99 40.69
N VAL A 775 20.41 -34.90 40.69
CA VAL A 775 19.88 -33.52 40.80
C VAL A 775 19.20 -33.09 39.50
N ARG A 776 18.01 -32.50 39.61
CA ARG A 776 17.15 -32.10 38.49
C ARG A 776 16.97 -30.59 38.45
N LEU A 777 16.96 -30.01 37.26
CA LEU A 777 16.60 -28.61 37.04
C LEU A 777 15.13 -28.50 36.61
N ILE A 778 14.39 -27.58 37.23
CA ILE A 778 13.00 -27.28 36.86
C ILE A 778 12.94 -25.86 36.31
N VAL A 779 12.62 -25.72 35.03
CA VAL A 779 12.42 -24.40 34.40
C VAL A 779 10.92 -24.08 34.47
N LEU A 780 10.55 -23.00 35.16
CA LEU A 780 9.16 -22.67 35.40
C LEU A 780 8.44 -22.14 34.15
N SER A 781 7.12 -22.36 34.09
CA SER A 781 6.24 -21.71 33.11
C SER A 781 6.35 -20.18 33.19
N PRO A 782 6.32 -19.44 32.06
CA PRO A 782 6.41 -17.98 32.08
C PRO A 782 5.27 -17.30 32.87
N GLY A 783 4.13 -17.97 33.05
CA GLY A 783 3.04 -17.52 33.92
C GLY A 783 3.39 -17.49 35.42
N GLN A 784 4.57 -17.96 35.83
CA GLN A 784 5.05 -18.00 37.21
C GLN A 784 6.37 -17.20 37.36
N PRO A 785 6.36 -15.87 37.22
CA PRO A 785 7.57 -15.05 37.29
C PRO A 785 8.09 -14.84 38.72
N HIS A 786 9.36 -14.43 38.80
CA HIS A 786 10.05 -14.01 40.02
C HIS A 786 10.61 -12.58 39.90
N SER A 787 10.90 -11.97 41.05
CA SER A 787 11.59 -10.68 41.17
C SER A 787 12.17 -10.56 42.58
N LYS A 788 13.45 -10.19 42.70
CA LYS A 788 14.23 -10.22 43.96
C LYS A 788 13.57 -9.55 45.18
N SER A 789 12.72 -8.54 44.99
CA SER A 789 12.03 -7.82 46.07
C SER A 789 10.69 -8.43 46.50
N ALA A 790 10.33 -9.63 46.02
CA ALA A 790 9.05 -10.29 46.29
C ALA A 790 9.27 -11.68 46.90
N GLU A 791 9.26 -11.75 48.24
CA GLU A 791 9.44 -12.99 49.01
C GLU A 791 8.37 -14.04 48.68
N ASP A 792 7.13 -13.60 48.43
CA ASP A 792 5.98 -14.41 48.02
C ASP A 792 5.60 -14.16 46.55
N SER A 793 6.54 -14.41 45.64
CA SER A 793 6.28 -14.34 44.19
C SER A 793 5.50 -15.58 43.70
N PRO A 794 4.82 -15.51 42.52
CA PRO A 794 4.15 -16.68 41.93
C PRO A 794 5.09 -17.88 41.76
N ALA A 795 6.31 -17.63 41.26
CA ALA A 795 7.39 -18.63 41.23
C ALA A 795 7.64 -19.28 42.59
N ARG A 796 7.81 -18.48 43.67
CA ARG A 796 8.08 -18.97 45.04
C ARG A 796 7.00 -19.91 45.54
N ARG A 797 5.72 -19.63 45.29
CA ARG A 797 4.60 -20.50 45.69
C ARG A 797 4.67 -21.86 45.01
N LEU A 798 4.74 -21.88 43.68
CA LEU A 798 4.82 -23.13 42.92
C LEU A 798 6.10 -23.93 43.26
N VAL A 799 7.22 -23.23 43.46
CA VAL A 799 8.50 -23.85 43.84
C VAL A 799 8.42 -24.47 45.24
N ALA A 800 7.78 -23.80 46.21
CA ALA A 800 7.52 -24.36 47.54
C ALA A 800 6.51 -25.52 47.51
N GLU A 801 5.53 -25.49 46.60
CA GLU A 801 4.58 -26.59 46.37
C GLU A 801 5.31 -27.83 45.82
N ILE A 802 6.07 -27.67 44.73
CA ILE A 802 6.90 -28.74 44.13
C ILE A 802 7.88 -29.32 45.15
N LEU A 803 8.54 -28.49 45.96
CA LEU A 803 9.51 -28.95 46.96
C LEU A 803 8.86 -29.80 48.08
N ASN A 804 7.56 -29.61 48.35
CA ASN A 804 6.86 -30.31 49.42
C ASN A 804 5.94 -31.45 48.93
N GLN A 805 5.53 -31.45 47.66
CA GLN A 805 4.53 -32.36 47.10
C GLN A 805 4.95 -33.02 45.79
N ARG A 806 4.34 -34.18 45.51
CA ARG A 806 4.38 -34.93 44.26
C ARG A 806 2.98 -35.45 43.97
N GLY A 807 2.17 -34.66 43.25
CA GLY A 807 0.73 -34.87 43.22
C GLY A 807 0.16 -34.85 44.65
N GLY A 808 -0.73 -35.80 44.98
CA GLY A 808 -1.30 -35.92 46.32
C GLY A 808 -0.38 -36.49 47.41
N SER A 809 0.90 -36.77 47.13
CA SER A 809 1.85 -37.34 48.10
C SER A 809 2.90 -36.33 48.58
N PRO A 810 3.43 -36.46 49.82
CA PRO A 810 4.60 -35.69 50.26
C PRO A 810 5.82 -36.00 49.40
N ARG A 811 6.67 -35.00 49.17
CA ARG A 811 7.99 -35.17 48.52
C ARG A 811 9.08 -35.38 49.56
N TYR A 812 9.93 -36.39 49.34
CA TYR A 812 11.00 -36.78 50.23
C TYR A 812 12.38 -36.26 49.79
N TYR A 813 12.75 -36.38 48.50
CA TYR A 813 14.13 -36.14 48.05
C TYR A 813 14.38 -34.66 47.68
N LYS A 814 14.09 -33.78 48.64
CA LYS A 814 14.04 -32.32 48.45
C LYS A 814 15.37 -31.70 48.01
N ASN A 815 16.51 -32.28 48.42
CA ASN A 815 17.83 -31.78 48.04
C ASN A 815 18.19 -32.08 46.57
N THR A 816 17.39 -32.87 45.85
CA THR A 816 17.61 -33.17 44.43
C THR A 816 17.02 -32.14 43.46
N LEU A 817 16.40 -31.05 43.94
CA LEU A 817 15.69 -30.09 43.09
C LEU A 817 16.28 -28.67 43.13
N VAL A 818 16.45 -28.06 41.95
CA VAL A 818 16.82 -26.64 41.74
C VAL A 818 15.99 -26.03 40.61
N PHE A 819 15.74 -24.72 40.64
CA PHE A 819 14.70 -24.10 39.81
C PHE A 819 15.21 -22.86 39.03
N VAL A 820 14.72 -22.63 37.81
CA VAL A 820 14.90 -21.36 37.07
C VAL A 820 13.55 -20.71 36.78
N ALA A 821 13.43 -19.42 37.11
CA ALA A 821 12.25 -18.60 36.88
C ALA A 821 12.52 -17.45 35.90
N ALA A 822 11.46 -17.02 35.21
CA ALA A 822 11.45 -15.80 34.39
C ALA A 822 11.46 -14.54 35.28
N ASP A 823 12.18 -13.49 34.87
CA ASP A 823 12.11 -12.18 35.52
C ASP A 823 10.83 -11.43 35.15
N LYS A 824 10.11 -10.96 36.17
CA LYS A 824 8.84 -10.24 36.03
C LYS A 824 8.94 -8.96 35.18
N SER A 825 10.07 -8.26 35.23
CA SER A 825 10.30 -7.00 34.51
C SER A 825 10.54 -7.23 33.02
N ASN A 826 11.29 -8.28 32.67
CA ASN A 826 11.58 -8.63 31.27
C ASN A 826 10.45 -9.42 30.59
N LEU A 827 9.58 -10.10 31.36
CA LEU A 827 8.55 -10.99 30.82
C LEU A 827 7.60 -10.31 29.81
N GLU A 828 7.09 -9.11 30.10
CA GLU A 828 6.16 -8.41 29.18
C GLU A 828 6.85 -8.05 27.85
N ASN A 829 8.16 -7.78 27.88
CA ASN A 829 8.95 -7.55 26.66
C ASN A 829 9.13 -8.85 25.87
N LEU A 830 9.35 -9.99 26.54
CA LEU A 830 9.37 -11.31 25.89
C LEU A 830 8.01 -11.62 25.24
N GLU A 831 6.90 -11.46 25.97
CA GLU A 831 5.54 -11.69 25.45
C GLU A 831 5.25 -10.87 24.19
N LYS A 832 5.61 -9.58 24.18
CA LYS A 832 5.44 -8.70 23.02
C LYS A 832 6.27 -9.13 21.80
N ASN A 833 7.54 -9.48 22.01
CA ASN A 833 8.40 -9.92 20.91
C ASN A 833 7.97 -11.29 20.35
N VAL A 834 7.50 -12.21 21.21
CA VAL A 834 6.92 -13.49 20.78
C VAL A 834 5.65 -13.29 19.97
N ALA A 835 4.74 -12.40 20.40
CA ALA A 835 3.54 -12.05 19.62
C ALA A 835 3.92 -11.42 18.25
N GLY A 836 4.96 -10.59 18.21
CA GLY A 836 5.53 -10.05 16.97
C GLY A 836 6.09 -11.13 16.04
N TYR A 837 6.87 -12.09 16.56
CA TYR A 837 7.36 -13.25 15.79
C TYR A 837 6.19 -14.09 15.24
N LEU A 838 5.20 -14.43 16.07
CA LEU A 838 4.04 -15.23 15.66
C LEU A 838 3.22 -14.51 14.57
N ALA A 839 3.09 -13.17 14.66
CA ALA A 839 2.46 -12.37 13.62
C ALA A 839 3.20 -12.46 12.28
N TRP A 840 4.52 -12.23 12.27
CA TRP A 840 5.33 -12.38 11.05
C TRP A 840 5.32 -13.82 10.50
N ASN A 841 5.37 -14.83 11.36
CA ASN A 841 5.30 -16.24 10.97
C ASN A 841 3.95 -16.57 10.30
N SER A 842 2.83 -16.06 10.84
CA SER A 842 1.51 -16.25 10.24
C SER A 842 1.35 -15.53 8.89
N ILE A 843 2.01 -14.39 8.67
CA ILE A 843 1.99 -13.69 7.36
C ILE A 843 2.81 -14.45 6.31
N VAL A 844 3.91 -15.10 6.71
CA VAL A 844 4.69 -15.98 5.82
C VAL A 844 3.92 -17.27 5.51
N ALA A 845 3.12 -17.80 6.44
CA ALA A 845 2.21 -18.91 6.17
C ALA A 845 1.08 -18.51 5.20
N ASP A 846 0.41 -17.38 5.45
CA ASP A 846 -0.71 -16.88 4.66
C ASP A 846 -0.28 -16.19 3.35
N GLN A 847 0.98 -16.30 2.93
CA GLN A 847 1.58 -15.52 1.84
C GLN A 847 0.82 -15.64 0.50
N GLU A 848 0.18 -16.79 0.25
CA GLU A 848 -0.65 -17.03 -0.94
C GLU A 848 -2.06 -16.44 -0.77
N THR A 849 -2.67 -16.64 0.40
CA THR A 849 -4.01 -16.10 0.74
C THR A 849 -4.02 -14.57 0.75
N LEU A 850 -2.94 -13.96 1.23
CA LEU A 850 -2.73 -12.50 1.21
C LEU A 850 -2.29 -11.96 -0.17
N ASN A 851 -2.02 -12.84 -1.15
CA ASN A 851 -1.50 -12.50 -2.48
C ASN A 851 -0.26 -11.59 -2.42
N LEU A 852 0.73 -11.95 -1.58
CA LEU A 852 1.92 -11.12 -1.36
C LEU A 852 2.83 -11.08 -2.59
N ASP A 853 3.30 -9.90 -2.95
CA ASP A 853 4.29 -9.75 -4.01
C ASP A 853 5.68 -10.27 -3.60
N VAL A 854 6.58 -10.42 -4.58
CA VAL A 854 7.92 -11.00 -4.37
C VAL A 854 8.77 -10.19 -3.37
N SER A 855 8.57 -8.87 -3.30
CA SER A 855 9.24 -7.98 -2.35
C SER A 855 8.63 -8.09 -0.96
N GLN A 856 7.30 -8.00 -0.85
CA GLN A 856 6.54 -8.18 0.39
C GLN A 856 6.85 -9.54 1.04
N ARG A 857 6.87 -10.62 0.27
CA ARG A 857 7.24 -11.96 0.75
C ARG A 857 8.66 -12.01 1.28
N LYS A 858 9.63 -11.42 0.57
CA LYS A 858 11.03 -11.32 1.01
C LYS A 858 11.17 -10.49 2.29
N GLN A 859 10.41 -9.39 2.39
CA GLN A 859 10.36 -8.53 3.58
C GLN A 859 9.79 -9.28 4.79
N ALA A 860 8.67 -9.98 4.62
CA ALA A 860 8.02 -10.76 5.68
C ALA A 860 8.91 -11.90 6.20
N ILE A 861 9.56 -12.66 5.31
CA ILE A 861 10.55 -13.69 5.67
C ILE A 861 11.72 -13.06 6.45
N THR A 862 12.30 -11.97 5.92
CA THR A 862 13.42 -11.27 6.59
C THR A 862 13.03 -10.78 7.98
N LYS A 863 11.80 -10.28 8.16
CA LYS A 863 11.30 -9.79 9.45
C LYS A 863 10.96 -10.92 10.43
N ARG A 864 10.40 -12.03 9.97
CA ARG A 864 10.25 -13.26 10.77
C ARG A 864 11.60 -13.74 11.28
N ASP A 865 12.61 -13.81 10.41
CA ASP A 865 13.95 -14.34 10.74
C ASP A 865 14.78 -13.38 11.61
N GLN A 866 14.44 -12.08 11.60
CA GLN A 866 14.95 -11.10 12.57
C GLN A 866 14.29 -11.32 13.95
N ALA A 867 12.95 -11.33 13.99
CA ALA A 867 12.17 -11.50 15.22
C ALA A 867 12.46 -12.83 15.92
N ASP A 868 12.70 -13.91 15.18
CA ASP A 868 13.03 -15.24 15.73
C ASP A 868 14.32 -15.23 16.56
N LYS A 869 15.35 -14.52 16.09
CA LYS A 869 16.63 -14.35 16.78
C LYS A 869 16.50 -13.43 17.99
N GLU A 870 15.75 -12.34 17.83
CA GLU A 870 15.47 -11.36 18.89
C GLU A 870 14.68 -11.98 20.05
N VAL A 871 13.64 -12.75 19.75
CA VAL A 871 12.90 -13.56 20.73
C VAL A 871 13.82 -14.54 21.46
N SER A 872 14.70 -15.24 20.74
CA SER A 872 15.60 -16.23 21.35
C SER A 872 16.61 -15.59 22.31
N LEU A 873 17.14 -14.42 21.95
CA LEU A 873 18.00 -13.61 22.82
C LEU A 873 17.25 -13.12 24.08
N ILE A 874 16.08 -12.51 23.89
CA ILE A 874 15.28 -11.95 24.99
C ILE A 874 14.78 -13.07 25.93
N LEU A 875 14.47 -14.26 25.41
CA LEU A 875 14.07 -15.43 26.20
C LEU A 875 15.19 -15.85 27.17
N ASN A 876 16.43 -15.98 26.67
CA ASN A 876 17.59 -16.32 27.49
C ASN A 876 17.87 -15.24 28.55
N GLN A 877 17.77 -13.96 28.19
CA GLN A 877 17.92 -12.84 29.13
C GLN A 877 16.76 -12.72 30.15
N THR A 878 15.58 -13.28 29.85
CA THR A 878 14.40 -13.26 30.73
C THR A 878 14.47 -14.38 31.77
N TYR A 879 14.94 -15.57 31.39
CA TYR A 879 15.16 -16.69 32.31
C TYR A 879 16.49 -16.54 33.07
N GLN A 880 16.49 -15.62 34.04
CA GLN A 880 17.69 -15.17 34.76
C GLN A 880 17.67 -15.38 36.29
N TRP A 881 16.63 -15.99 36.86
CA TRP A 881 16.54 -16.24 38.31
C TRP A 881 16.69 -17.72 38.63
N LEU A 882 17.85 -18.11 39.15
CA LEU A 882 18.12 -19.42 39.74
C LEU A 882 17.70 -19.40 41.21
N LEU A 883 16.71 -20.22 41.57
CA LEU A 883 16.17 -20.33 42.93
C LEU A 883 16.63 -21.66 43.54
N VAL A 884 17.43 -21.58 44.61
CA VAL A 884 18.03 -22.75 45.26
C VAL A 884 17.44 -22.92 46.68
N PRO A 885 16.88 -24.09 47.03
CA PRO A 885 16.47 -24.38 48.40
C PRO A 885 17.70 -24.71 49.25
N GLU A 886 17.78 -24.11 50.44
CA GLU A 886 18.84 -24.33 51.42
C GLU A 886 18.26 -24.43 52.84
N GLN A 887 18.98 -25.07 53.75
CA GLN A 887 18.60 -25.15 55.16
C GLN A 887 19.88 -25.11 56.02
N PRO A 888 20.35 -23.93 56.47
CA PRO A 888 21.64 -23.83 57.17
C PRO A 888 21.72 -24.62 58.50
N GLU A 889 20.59 -24.83 59.16
CA GLU A 889 20.48 -25.60 60.42
C GLU A 889 19.35 -26.64 60.35
N PRO A 890 19.53 -27.88 60.83
CA PRO A 890 18.50 -28.93 60.76
C PRO A 890 17.16 -28.62 61.43
N GLN A 891 17.12 -27.67 62.37
CA GLN A 891 15.91 -27.21 63.05
C GLN A 891 15.35 -25.89 62.48
N GLY A 892 16.09 -25.24 61.57
CA GLY A 892 15.65 -24.02 60.89
C GLY A 892 14.65 -24.29 59.77
N GLY A 893 13.89 -23.26 59.39
CA GLY A 893 13.05 -23.30 58.20
C GLY A 893 13.86 -23.32 56.90
N ILE A 894 13.22 -23.71 55.80
CA ILE A 894 13.84 -23.70 54.46
C ILE A 894 14.06 -22.24 54.04
N GLN A 895 15.30 -21.91 53.71
CA GLN A 895 15.72 -20.64 53.14
C GLN A 895 15.88 -20.77 51.61
N TRP A 896 15.95 -19.64 50.92
CA TRP A 896 16.02 -19.57 49.46
C TRP A 896 17.12 -18.62 49.01
N THR A 897 18.04 -19.13 48.19
CA THR A 897 19.11 -18.33 47.59
C THR A 897 18.68 -17.90 46.18
N ASP A 898 18.47 -16.59 46.00
CA ASP A 898 18.03 -15.97 44.75
C ASP A 898 19.23 -15.54 43.89
N ASN A 899 19.77 -16.52 43.17
CA ASN A 899 20.94 -16.35 42.34
C ASN A 899 20.57 -15.77 40.97
N ARG A 900 21.03 -14.55 40.67
CA ARG A 900 20.87 -13.96 39.33
C ARG A 900 21.90 -14.54 38.37
N ILE A 901 21.43 -15.15 37.29
CA ILE A 901 22.23 -15.63 36.15
C ILE A 901 21.92 -14.76 34.91
N PRO A 902 22.64 -13.65 34.66
CA PRO A 902 22.48 -12.87 33.43
C PRO A 902 23.17 -13.55 32.23
N GLY A 903 22.98 -13.01 31.01
CA GLY A 903 23.68 -13.44 29.80
C GLY A 903 22.79 -14.07 28.72
N ASP A 904 23.39 -14.30 27.55
CA ASP A 904 22.68 -14.64 26.30
C ASP A 904 22.69 -16.14 25.99
N ASP A 905 23.54 -16.93 26.66
CA ASP A 905 23.58 -18.39 26.58
C ASP A 905 22.27 -19.05 27.09
N SER A 906 22.12 -20.36 26.86
CA SER A 906 21.07 -21.17 27.50
C SER A 906 20.96 -20.89 29.01
N PRO A 907 19.74 -20.72 29.56
CA PRO A 907 19.55 -20.57 31.00
C PRO A 907 19.91 -21.85 31.77
N ILE A 908 19.84 -23.02 31.12
CA ILE A 908 20.20 -24.33 31.69
C ILE A 908 21.71 -24.38 31.95
N ASP A 909 22.53 -24.08 30.95
CA ASP A 909 23.99 -24.10 31.09
C ASP A 909 24.48 -23.04 32.07
N ARG A 910 23.84 -21.85 32.09
CA ARG A 910 24.19 -20.80 33.04
C ARG A 910 23.81 -21.17 34.48
N ALA A 911 22.68 -21.83 34.69
CA ALA A 911 22.32 -22.41 35.99
C ALA A 911 23.35 -23.48 36.42
N SER A 912 23.70 -24.40 35.52
CA SER A 912 24.69 -25.45 35.80
C SER A 912 26.07 -24.88 36.16
N ARG A 913 26.60 -23.95 35.34
CA ARG A 913 27.89 -23.29 35.58
C ARG A 913 27.90 -22.54 36.93
N LYS A 914 26.81 -21.85 37.26
CA LYS A 914 26.66 -21.09 38.51
C LYS A 914 26.66 -22.00 39.75
N LEU A 915 25.83 -23.05 39.75
CA LEU A 915 25.72 -23.98 40.88
C LEU A 915 27.04 -24.71 41.18
N VAL A 916 27.79 -25.11 40.13
CA VAL A 916 29.08 -25.78 40.30
C VAL A 916 30.15 -24.81 40.82
N HIS A 917 30.19 -23.58 40.30
CA HIS A 917 31.12 -22.55 40.78
C HIS A 917 30.89 -22.18 42.25
N GLU A 918 29.63 -22.23 42.73
CA GLU A 918 29.29 -21.87 44.13
C GLU A 918 29.19 -23.08 45.06
N GLY A 919 29.56 -24.29 44.62
CA GLY A 919 29.47 -25.51 45.43
C GLY A 919 28.05 -25.98 45.73
N GLN A 920 27.01 -25.28 45.26
CA GLN A 920 25.59 -25.64 45.40
C GLN A 920 25.20 -26.88 44.57
N LEU A 921 26.07 -27.34 43.66
CA LEU A 921 26.00 -28.62 42.95
C LEU A 921 27.41 -29.23 42.85
N ILE A 922 27.65 -30.32 43.57
CA ILE A 922 28.97 -30.93 43.70
C ILE A 922 29.14 -32.05 42.67
N THR A 923 30.08 -31.89 41.74
CA THR A 923 30.37 -32.83 40.65
C THR A 923 31.52 -33.80 40.94
N HIS A 924 32.40 -33.44 41.87
CA HIS A 924 33.45 -34.28 42.43
C HIS A 924 33.58 -33.95 43.93
N TYR A 925 33.77 -34.96 44.77
CA TYR A 925 33.74 -34.85 46.22
C TYR A 925 34.71 -35.85 46.84
N SER A 926 35.30 -35.49 47.97
CA SER A 926 36.38 -36.24 48.62
C SER A 926 35.96 -36.76 49.99
N GLY A 927 36.64 -37.82 50.48
CA GLY A 927 36.25 -38.54 51.70
C GLY A 927 36.36 -37.73 52.98
N ASP A 928 37.34 -36.82 53.05
CA ASP A 928 37.53 -35.84 54.12
C ASP A 928 36.36 -34.86 54.23
N ASN A 929 35.95 -34.23 53.12
CA ASN A 929 34.80 -33.32 53.10
C ASN A 929 33.47 -34.06 53.37
N LEU A 930 33.29 -35.27 52.81
CA LEU A 930 32.14 -36.12 53.14
C LEU A 930 32.06 -36.40 54.65
N ARG A 931 33.21 -36.62 55.29
CA ARG A 931 33.27 -36.82 56.73
C ARG A 931 32.97 -35.54 57.51
N MET A 932 33.63 -34.43 57.19
CA MET A 932 33.52 -33.17 57.92
C MET A 932 32.13 -32.53 57.82
N ASP A 933 31.54 -32.47 56.62
CA ASP A 933 30.29 -31.74 56.40
C ASP A 933 29.03 -32.55 56.74
N ALA A 934 29.07 -33.89 56.60
CA ALA A 934 27.92 -34.76 56.79
C ALA A 934 28.08 -35.74 57.95
N LEU A 935 29.14 -36.55 57.97
CA LEU A 935 29.25 -37.69 58.87
C LEU A 935 29.50 -37.26 60.33
N ASP A 936 30.63 -36.61 60.63
CA ASP A 936 30.96 -36.15 62.00
C ASP A 936 29.96 -35.10 62.48
N LYS A 937 29.61 -34.14 61.62
CA LYS A 937 28.75 -33.00 61.97
C LYS A 937 27.32 -33.40 62.32
N TYR A 938 26.74 -34.40 61.65
CA TYR A 938 25.33 -34.76 61.81
C TYR A 938 25.07 -36.25 62.03
N LEU A 939 25.61 -37.13 61.18
CA LEU A 939 25.09 -38.50 61.03
C LEU A 939 25.68 -39.53 62.01
N TRP A 940 26.90 -39.34 62.50
CA TRP A 940 27.61 -40.28 63.39
C TRP A 940 27.45 -40.00 64.90
N ARG A 941 26.58 -39.05 65.28
CA ARG A 941 26.42 -38.62 66.69
C ARG A 941 25.97 -39.73 67.65
N SER A 942 25.30 -40.77 67.14
CA SER A 942 24.77 -41.89 67.93
C SER A 942 25.09 -43.28 67.36
N THR A 943 25.90 -43.39 66.31
CA THR A 943 26.32 -44.66 65.70
C THR A 943 27.81 -44.65 65.35
N ASN A 944 28.42 -45.84 65.26
CA ASN A 944 29.81 -46.00 64.84
C ASN A 944 29.97 -46.40 63.37
N HIS A 945 28.85 -46.63 62.68
CA HIS A 945 28.78 -46.82 61.24
C HIS A 945 27.50 -46.22 60.65
N ILE A 946 27.45 -46.08 59.33
CA ILE A 946 26.24 -45.79 58.54
C ILE A 946 26.31 -46.59 57.23
N ASP A 947 25.18 -47.06 56.71
CA ASP A 947 25.13 -47.73 55.42
C ASP A 947 25.06 -46.73 54.25
N ILE A 948 25.72 -47.05 53.13
CA ILE A 948 25.84 -46.16 51.96
C ILE A 948 24.47 -45.87 51.35
N LYS A 949 23.53 -46.80 51.39
CA LYS A 949 22.15 -46.57 50.93
C LYS A 949 21.47 -45.47 51.73
N ARG A 950 21.42 -45.60 53.06
CA ARG A 950 20.84 -44.57 53.95
C ARG A 950 21.57 -43.24 53.90
N LEU A 951 22.90 -43.25 53.73
CA LEU A 951 23.70 -42.05 53.52
C LEU A 951 23.28 -41.32 52.23
N TRP A 952 23.08 -42.05 51.12
CA TRP A 952 22.58 -41.47 49.87
C TRP A 952 21.15 -40.92 50.00
N GLU A 953 20.25 -41.69 50.63
CA GLU A 953 18.88 -41.25 50.91
C GLU A 953 18.87 -39.95 51.73
N TYR A 954 19.74 -39.81 52.73
CA TYR A 954 19.86 -38.61 53.56
C TYR A 954 20.46 -37.41 52.79
N LEU A 955 21.51 -37.61 52.01
CA LEU A 955 22.09 -36.56 51.14
C LEU A 955 21.07 -36.03 50.12
N ALA A 956 20.21 -36.90 49.59
CA ALA A 956 19.11 -36.54 48.68
C ALA A 956 17.88 -35.93 49.40
N GLN A 957 17.63 -36.29 50.65
CA GLN A 957 16.47 -35.84 51.44
C GLN A 957 16.67 -34.47 52.10
N TYR A 958 17.81 -34.23 52.74
CA TYR A 958 17.99 -33.11 53.66
C TYR A 958 18.74 -31.92 53.04
N LEU A 959 18.13 -30.74 53.10
CA LEU A 959 18.66 -29.48 52.55
C LEU A 959 19.81 -28.86 53.35
N TYR A 960 20.13 -29.43 54.52
CA TYR A 960 21.30 -29.06 55.34
C TYR A 960 22.54 -29.92 55.05
N LEU A 961 22.45 -30.86 54.10
CA LEU A 961 23.54 -31.74 53.67
C LEU A 961 24.04 -31.40 52.26
N PRO A 962 25.31 -31.70 51.92
CA PRO A 962 25.90 -31.37 50.63
C PRO A 962 25.15 -31.96 49.42
N ARG A 963 24.89 -31.13 48.40
CA ARG A 963 24.15 -31.52 47.19
C ARG A 963 25.08 -32.13 46.14
N LEU A 964 25.22 -33.45 46.17
CA LEU A 964 25.98 -34.21 45.18
C LEU A 964 25.17 -34.38 43.88
N LYS A 965 25.83 -34.23 42.72
CA LYS A 965 25.22 -34.33 41.37
C LYS A 965 24.39 -35.59 41.17
N ASN A 966 24.97 -36.74 41.47
CA ASN A 966 24.38 -38.06 41.30
C ASN A 966 25.06 -39.05 42.28
N PRO A 967 24.61 -40.32 42.35
CA PRO A 967 25.14 -41.26 43.31
C PRO A 967 26.60 -41.66 43.07
N ASP A 968 27.10 -41.56 41.84
CA ASP A 968 28.48 -41.93 41.49
C ASP A 968 29.52 -41.04 42.20
N VAL A 969 29.18 -39.77 42.42
CA VAL A 969 30.03 -38.82 43.19
C VAL A 969 30.23 -39.31 44.63
N LEU A 970 29.20 -39.88 45.26
CA LEU A 970 29.33 -40.48 46.60
C LEU A 970 30.20 -41.74 46.57
N LEU A 971 30.00 -42.61 45.57
CA LEU A 971 30.78 -43.85 45.43
C LEU A 971 32.26 -43.56 45.13
N GLN A 972 32.56 -42.51 44.37
CA GLN A 972 33.93 -42.03 44.15
C GLN A 972 34.53 -41.48 45.44
N ALA A 973 33.84 -40.59 46.16
CA ALA A 973 34.30 -40.03 47.44
C ALA A 973 34.63 -41.14 48.47
N VAL A 974 33.79 -42.19 48.52
CA VAL A 974 34.00 -43.36 49.38
C VAL A 974 35.22 -44.18 48.94
N ARG A 975 35.38 -44.48 47.64
CA ARG A 975 36.53 -45.22 47.13
C ARG A 975 37.85 -44.47 47.38
N GLU A 976 37.85 -43.15 47.17
CA GLU A 976 39.03 -42.32 47.38
C GLU A 976 39.37 -42.15 48.87
N GLY A 977 38.38 -41.95 49.73
CA GLY A 977 38.58 -41.85 51.18
C GLY A 977 39.12 -43.13 51.83
N VAL A 978 38.62 -44.31 51.43
CA VAL A 978 39.07 -45.61 51.97
C VAL A 978 40.48 -45.99 51.47
N ARG A 979 40.84 -45.52 50.28
CA ARG A 979 42.19 -45.65 49.70
C ARG A 979 43.19 -44.62 50.27
N SER A 980 42.71 -43.56 50.92
CA SER A 980 43.55 -42.49 51.48
C SER A 980 44.54 -43.01 52.51
N THR A 981 45.78 -42.53 52.44
CA THR A 981 46.81 -42.80 53.47
C THR A 981 46.51 -42.09 54.79
N LEU A 982 45.64 -41.07 54.78
CA LEU A 982 45.24 -40.28 55.94
C LEU A 982 43.95 -40.87 56.53
N VAL A 983 44.06 -42.08 57.09
CA VAL A 983 42.92 -42.84 57.64
C VAL A 983 42.24 -42.09 58.79
N GLU A 984 43.02 -41.42 59.65
CA GLU A 984 42.55 -40.58 60.76
C GLU A 984 41.70 -39.38 60.30
N GLU A 985 41.77 -38.98 59.02
CA GLU A 985 40.98 -37.91 58.40
C GLU A 985 39.82 -38.43 57.53
N ASN A 986 39.75 -39.74 57.29
CA ASN A 986 38.77 -40.40 56.42
C ASN A 986 37.95 -41.44 57.22
N PHE A 987 37.63 -42.60 56.64
CA PHE A 987 36.82 -43.67 57.24
C PHE A 987 37.18 -45.06 56.67
N GLY A 988 36.79 -46.11 57.41
CA GLY A 988 36.87 -47.49 56.92
C GLY A 988 35.60 -47.92 56.18
N TYR A 989 35.73 -48.96 55.36
CA TYR A 989 34.61 -49.62 54.67
C TYR A 989 34.42 -51.05 55.21
N ALA A 990 33.18 -51.51 55.35
CA ALA A 990 32.85 -52.89 55.70
C ALA A 990 31.67 -53.43 54.89
N GLU A 991 31.60 -54.75 54.73
CA GLU A 991 30.56 -55.50 54.01
C GLU A 991 29.42 -55.98 54.93
N GLY A 992 29.49 -55.64 56.22
CA GLY A 992 28.44 -55.92 57.19
C GLY A 992 28.87 -55.73 58.64
N TRP A 993 27.91 -55.93 59.55
CA TRP A 993 28.08 -55.90 60.99
C TRP A 993 27.46 -57.16 61.60
N ASP A 994 28.26 -57.92 62.34
CA ASP A 994 27.83 -59.11 63.06
C ASP A 994 27.43 -58.72 64.49
N GLU A 995 26.13 -58.54 64.73
CA GLU A 995 25.60 -58.17 66.06
C GLU A 995 25.92 -59.21 67.14
N ALA A 996 26.01 -60.50 66.79
CA ALA A 996 26.28 -61.57 67.74
C ALA A 996 27.77 -61.63 68.16
N LYS A 997 28.67 -61.18 67.30
CA LYS A 997 30.13 -61.09 67.59
C LYS A 997 30.60 -59.67 67.91
N GLN A 998 29.76 -58.64 67.73
CA GLN A 998 30.10 -57.22 67.84
C GLN A 998 31.31 -56.82 66.97
N ARG A 999 31.34 -57.28 65.71
CA ARG A 999 32.46 -57.06 64.77
C ARG A 999 32.00 -56.74 63.35
N TYR A 1000 32.78 -55.92 62.66
CA TYR A 1000 32.60 -55.63 61.24
C TYR A 1000 33.15 -56.77 60.38
N THR A 1001 32.38 -57.17 59.36
CA THR A 1001 32.77 -58.19 58.38
C THR A 1001 33.28 -57.53 57.09
N GLY A 1002 34.38 -58.01 56.52
CA GLY A 1002 34.97 -57.41 55.32
C GLY A 1002 35.52 -56.00 55.54
N LEU A 1003 36.02 -55.71 56.76
CA LEU A 1003 36.55 -54.40 57.14
C LEU A 1003 37.87 -54.08 56.40
N VAL A 1004 37.92 -52.93 55.73
CA VAL A 1004 39.02 -52.50 54.86
C VAL A 1004 39.36 -51.01 55.07
N ILE A 1005 40.66 -50.73 55.11
CA ILE A 1005 41.31 -49.43 54.97
C ILE A 1005 42.54 -49.60 54.06
N LEU A 1006 43.07 -48.51 53.49
CA LEU A 1006 44.33 -48.49 52.71
C LEU A 1006 44.35 -49.44 51.50
N ARG A 1007 43.18 -49.75 50.94
CA ARG A 1007 43.02 -50.59 49.74
C ARG A 1007 41.94 -50.02 48.84
N ASP A 1008 42.00 -50.39 47.57
CA ASP A 1008 40.94 -50.06 46.62
C ASP A 1008 39.69 -50.93 46.88
N ILE A 1009 38.52 -50.36 46.62
CA ILE A 1009 37.21 -50.97 46.89
C ILE A 1009 36.22 -50.67 45.75
N ASN A 1010 35.21 -51.51 45.60
CA ASN A 1010 34.10 -51.24 44.69
C ASN A 1010 32.79 -51.03 45.49
N PRO A 1011 32.60 -49.85 46.12
CA PRO A 1011 31.44 -49.61 46.97
C PRO A 1011 30.13 -49.64 46.15
N SER A 1012 29.05 -50.06 46.80
CA SER A 1012 27.72 -50.13 46.20
C SER A 1012 26.70 -49.40 47.08
N ILE A 1013 25.58 -48.98 46.50
CA ILE A 1013 24.50 -48.31 47.25
C ILE A 1013 23.60 -49.39 47.86
N SER A 1014 24.13 -50.02 48.90
CA SER A 1014 23.57 -51.19 49.56
C SER A 1014 23.56 -50.99 51.08
N SER A 1015 22.57 -51.55 51.77
CA SER A 1015 22.56 -51.61 53.23
C SER A 1015 23.62 -52.58 53.81
N HIS A 1016 24.30 -53.36 52.95
CA HIS A 1016 25.47 -54.16 53.31
C HIS A 1016 26.79 -53.39 53.14
N SER A 1017 26.81 -52.25 52.46
CA SER A 1017 28.00 -51.40 52.34
C SER A 1017 28.02 -50.38 53.48
N LEU A 1018 28.91 -50.54 54.45
CA LEU A 1018 28.99 -49.70 55.66
C LEU A 1018 30.22 -48.79 55.65
N LEU A 1019 30.05 -47.51 55.99
CA LEU A 1019 31.14 -46.61 56.36
C LEU A 1019 31.32 -46.61 57.88
N VAL A 1020 32.54 -46.85 58.35
CA VAL A 1020 32.91 -47.05 59.76
C VAL A 1020 33.83 -45.93 60.22
N LYS A 1021 33.61 -45.40 61.44
CA LYS A 1021 34.50 -44.41 62.07
C LYS A 1021 35.97 -44.88 62.08
N PRO A 1022 36.95 -43.99 61.85
CA PRO A 1022 38.37 -44.37 61.77
C PRO A 1022 38.84 -45.08 63.04
N ASP A 1023 38.60 -44.50 64.22
CA ASP A 1023 39.04 -45.05 65.51
C ASP A 1023 38.53 -46.48 65.75
N VAL A 1024 37.30 -46.75 65.31
CA VAL A 1024 36.63 -48.05 65.47
C VAL A 1024 37.14 -49.07 64.44
N ALA A 1025 37.35 -48.63 63.20
CA ALA A 1025 37.93 -49.45 62.14
C ALA A 1025 39.39 -49.84 62.47
N MET A 1026 40.20 -48.86 62.91
CA MET A 1026 41.56 -49.10 63.37
C MET A 1026 41.58 -49.98 64.62
N GLY A 1027 40.74 -49.70 65.63
CA GLY A 1027 40.66 -50.50 66.85
C GLY A 1027 40.37 -51.99 66.61
N GLN A 1028 39.48 -52.32 65.67
CA GLN A 1028 39.26 -53.73 65.30
C GLN A 1028 40.48 -54.32 64.56
N LEU A 1029 41.06 -53.59 63.60
CA LEU A 1029 42.21 -54.06 62.81
C LEU A 1029 43.51 -54.19 63.64
N GLU A 1030 43.66 -53.40 64.70
CA GLU A 1030 44.76 -53.53 65.66
C GLU A 1030 44.57 -54.76 66.56
N ALA A 1031 43.35 -55.03 67.01
CA ALA A 1031 42.99 -56.26 67.74
C ALA A 1031 43.06 -57.54 66.88
N GLU A 1032 43.20 -57.42 65.56
CA GLU A 1032 43.37 -58.52 64.61
C GLU A 1032 44.85 -58.80 64.26
N LYS A 1033 45.82 -58.03 64.78
CA LYS A 1033 47.27 -58.27 64.59
C LYS A 1033 47.75 -59.45 65.48
N PRO A 1034 48.27 -60.55 64.93
CA PRO A 1034 48.77 -61.68 65.74
C PRO A 1034 50.15 -61.40 66.37
N ALA A 1035 50.39 -62.00 67.54
CA ALA A 1035 51.70 -62.01 68.20
C ALA A 1035 52.52 -63.26 67.82
N ASN A 1036 53.85 -63.11 67.70
CA ASN A 1036 54.82 -64.13 67.27
C ASN A 1036 55.87 -64.40 68.36
N PRO A 1037 56.85 -65.32 68.17
CA PRO A 1037 56.78 -66.79 68.05
C PRO A 1037 57.62 -67.48 69.17
N PRO A 1038 57.78 -68.83 69.20
CA PRO A 1038 59.16 -69.39 69.10
C PRO A 1038 59.33 -70.83 68.52
N THR A 1039 60.62 -71.19 68.38
CA THR A 1039 61.39 -72.28 67.73
C THR A 1039 61.26 -73.78 68.10
N ALA A 1040 61.44 -74.63 67.07
CA ALA A 1040 62.43 -75.74 66.84
C ALA A 1040 62.52 -77.09 67.63
N ALA A 1041 62.60 -78.20 66.86
CA ALA A 1041 63.45 -79.44 66.95
C ALA A 1041 63.02 -80.41 65.80
N GLU A 1042 63.84 -80.98 64.89
CA GLU A 1042 64.97 -81.95 65.00
C GLU A 1042 64.55 -83.40 65.35
N THR A 1043 65.04 -84.52 64.74
CA THR A 1043 66.02 -84.82 63.65
C THR A 1043 65.41 -85.80 62.59
N ASP A 1044 66.02 -86.58 61.65
CA ASP A 1044 67.41 -86.88 61.24
C ASP A 1044 67.52 -87.57 59.83
N SER A 1045 68.71 -87.53 59.20
CA SER A 1045 69.30 -88.52 58.24
C SER A 1045 68.61 -88.80 56.86
N VAL A 1046 69.26 -89.29 55.76
CA VAL A 1046 70.62 -89.87 55.47
C VAL A 1046 71.22 -89.28 54.16
N ILE A 1047 72.53 -89.48 53.92
CA ILE A 1047 73.47 -88.87 52.94
C ILE A 1047 73.59 -89.59 51.56
N SER A 1048 73.88 -88.83 50.49
CA SER A 1048 74.86 -89.12 49.38
C SER A 1048 74.80 -88.06 48.23
N SER A 1049 75.81 -87.82 47.36
CA SER A 1049 77.29 -87.82 47.50
C SER A 1049 78.01 -87.16 46.28
N ASP A 1050 79.16 -86.53 46.55
CA ASP A 1050 80.36 -86.12 45.72
C ASP A 1050 80.63 -86.68 44.30
N PRO A 1051 81.60 -86.13 43.50
CA PRO A 1051 82.35 -84.85 43.62
C PRO A 1051 82.57 -84.01 42.32
N ASP A 1052 83.29 -82.88 42.48
CA ASP A 1052 84.29 -82.25 41.56
C ASP A 1052 83.98 -80.98 40.70
N ARG A 1053 85.07 -80.35 40.21
CA ARG A 1053 85.30 -78.92 39.82
C ARG A 1053 85.25 -78.63 38.28
N PRO A 1054 85.40 -77.37 37.75
CA PRO A 1054 86.06 -76.17 38.32
C PRO A 1054 85.36 -74.78 38.17
N LEU A 1055 86.09 -73.72 38.61
CA LEU A 1055 85.70 -72.30 38.68
C LEU A 1055 85.68 -71.60 37.30
N TYR A 1056 85.03 -70.43 37.12
CA TYR A 1056 85.48 -69.06 37.47
C TYR A 1056 84.44 -67.99 37.01
N LEU A 1057 84.46 -66.67 37.32
CA LEU A 1057 85.38 -65.73 38.02
C LEU A 1057 84.60 -64.51 38.65
N THR A 1058 85.32 -63.61 39.33
CA THR A 1058 85.10 -62.20 39.79
C THR A 1058 84.07 -61.27 39.10
N SER A 1059 83.55 -60.16 39.69
CA SER A 1059 83.61 -59.55 41.05
C SER A 1059 82.68 -58.32 41.18
N GLY A 1060 82.27 -57.92 42.40
CA GLY A 1060 81.72 -56.58 42.69
C GLY A 1060 81.06 -56.41 44.07
N VAL A 1061 81.45 -55.40 44.86
CA VAL A 1061 81.01 -55.22 46.28
C VAL A 1061 80.83 -53.74 46.68
N ARG A 1062 79.60 -53.40 47.14
CA ARG A 1062 79.16 -52.37 48.13
C ARG A 1062 79.53 -50.86 48.04
N LEU A 1063 78.46 -50.05 48.05
CA LEU A 1063 78.13 -48.90 48.95
C LEU A 1063 78.99 -47.61 48.97
N THR A 1064 78.38 -46.43 48.73
CA THR A 1064 77.86 -45.48 49.77
C THR A 1064 77.53 -44.06 49.23
N ALA A 1065 76.64 -43.36 49.96
CA ALA A 1065 76.53 -41.89 50.14
C ALA A 1065 75.98 -40.97 49.01
N LYS A 1066 75.49 -39.81 49.48
CA LYS A 1066 74.79 -38.73 48.77
C LYS A 1066 75.74 -37.86 47.92
N GLU A 1067 75.24 -37.27 46.83
CA GLU A 1067 74.90 -35.83 46.73
C GLU A 1067 74.22 -35.49 45.38
N SER A 1068 73.86 -34.23 45.18
CA SER A 1068 73.31 -33.63 43.93
C SER A 1068 74.31 -32.55 43.45
N PRO A 1069 74.31 -32.07 42.18
CA PRO A 1069 73.21 -32.08 41.20
C PRO A 1069 73.60 -32.37 39.73
N ASP A 1070 72.66 -32.08 38.83
CA ASP A 1070 72.76 -31.73 37.40
C ASP A 1070 73.19 -32.73 36.30
N ASP A 1071 72.49 -32.57 35.16
CA ASP A 1071 72.72 -32.98 33.76
C ASP A 1071 73.50 -34.26 33.40
N LEU A 1072 72.77 -35.19 32.76
CA LEU A 1072 73.05 -35.60 31.37
C LEU A 1072 71.81 -36.27 30.74
N VAL A 1073 71.53 -36.00 29.46
CA VAL A 1073 70.28 -36.42 28.78
C VAL A 1073 70.53 -37.47 27.70
N GLU A 1074 70.04 -38.70 27.92
CA GLU A 1074 69.87 -39.69 26.84
C GLU A 1074 68.44 -39.66 26.27
N LYS A 1075 68.31 -39.53 24.95
CA LYS A 1075 67.01 -39.51 24.26
C LYS A 1075 66.58 -40.91 23.83
N LYS A 1076 65.46 -41.39 24.40
CA LYS A 1076 64.76 -42.59 23.92
C LYS A 1076 64.29 -42.42 22.45
N PRO A 1077 64.24 -43.52 21.66
CA PRO A 1077 63.81 -43.45 20.26
C PRO A 1077 62.32 -43.09 20.14
N VAL A 1078 62.00 -42.21 19.19
CA VAL A 1078 60.64 -41.72 18.95
C VAL A 1078 59.91 -42.63 17.96
N LEU A 1079 58.88 -43.34 18.42
CA LEU A 1079 57.97 -44.12 17.56
C LEU A 1079 57.04 -43.16 16.79
N ARG A 1080 56.89 -43.38 15.47
CA ARG A 1080 56.22 -42.42 14.56
C ARG A 1080 55.02 -42.96 13.77
N ARG A 1081 54.64 -44.23 13.96
CA ARG A 1081 53.53 -44.89 13.25
C ARG A 1081 52.88 -45.94 14.13
N PHE A 1082 51.55 -46.00 14.08
CA PHE A 1082 50.73 -47.08 14.65
C PHE A 1082 50.00 -47.81 13.50
N TYR A 1083 49.73 -49.10 13.69
CA TYR A 1083 48.93 -49.93 12.79
C TYR A 1083 48.40 -51.12 13.60
N GLY A 1084 47.15 -51.51 13.35
CA GLY A 1084 46.50 -52.63 14.02
C GLY A 1084 45.19 -52.99 13.34
N ILE A 1085 44.78 -54.24 13.48
CA ILE A 1085 43.53 -54.82 12.97
C ILE A 1085 42.85 -55.51 14.16
N VAL A 1086 41.52 -55.46 14.24
CA VAL A 1086 40.73 -56.18 15.25
C VAL A 1086 39.44 -56.70 14.62
N SER A 1087 39.21 -58.01 14.72
CA SER A 1087 37.96 -58.64 14.30
C SER A 1087 36.91 -58.46 15.40
N ILE A 1088 35.71 -58.02 15.04
CA ILE A 1088 34.63 -57.71 15.98
C ILE A 1088 33.44 -58.63 15.67
N ASP A 1089 32.83 -59.21 16.71
CA ASP A 1089 31.57 -59.96 16.61
C ASP A 1089 30.42 -59.04 16.15
N PRO A 1090 29.76 -59.30 15.00
CA PRO A 1090 28.68 -58.45 14.49
C PRO A 1090 27.54 -58.22 15.49
N LEU A 1091 27.25 -59.19 16.36
CA LEU A 1091 26.19 -59.10 17.37
C LEU A 1091 26.60 -58.22 18.57
N ARG A 1092 27.87 -57.80 18.66
CA ARG A 1092 28.45 -57.01 19.76
C ARG A 1092 29.05 -55.68 19.33
N ILE A 1093 28.94 -55.32 18.05
CA ILE A 1093 29.52 -54.09 17.48
C ILE A 1093 29.14 -52.82 18.26
N ASN A 1094 27.91 -52.72 18.76
CA ASN A 1094 27.42 -51.59 19.56
C ASN A 1094 28.09 -51.46 20.95
N ARG A 1095 28.76 -52.50 21.45
CA ARG A 1095 29.51 -52.50 22.72
C ARG A 1095 31.01 -52.34 22.48
N ASP A 1096 31.53 -53.03 21.47
CA ASP A 1096 32.97 -53.18 21.28
C ASP A 1096 33.58 -52.05 20.41
N ALA A 1097 32.82 -51.48 19.47
CA ALA A 1097 33.29 -50.32 18.69
C ALA A 1097 33.47 -49.03 19.53
N PRO A 1098 32.56 -48.67 20.48
CA PRO A 1098 32.80 -47.56 21.41
C PRO A 1098 34.04 -47.75 22.29
N ALA A 1099 34.34 -48.99 22.71
CA ALA A 1099 35.55 -49.29 23.47
C ALA A 1099 36.83 -49.02 22.65
N ILE A 1100 36.88 -49.49 21.40
CA ILE A 1100 38.00 -49.21 20.48
C ILE A 1100 38.13 -47.70 20.18
N ALA A 1101 37.00 -47.00 20.05
CA ALA A 1101 36.98 -45.55 19.84
C ALA A 1101 37.58 -44.78 21.02
N ASN A 1102 37.24 -45.16 22.26
CA ASN A 1102 37.73 -44.51 23.47
C ASN A 1102 39.18 -44.91 23.79
N GLU A 1103 39.47 -46.20 23.92
CA GLU A 1103 40.76 -46.69 24.43
C GLU A 1103 41.92 -46.52 23.43
N ILE A 1104 41.65 -46.51 22.12
CA ILE A 1104 42.69 -46.45 21.08
C ILE A 1104 42.57 -45.16 20.26
N ILE A 1105 41.43 -44.91 19.61
CA ILE A 1105 41.31 -43.80 18.65
C ILE A 1105 41.39 -42.44 19.37
N GLN A 1106 40.74 -42.27 20.52
CA GLN A 1106 40.80 -41.02 21.29
C GLN A 1106 42.24 -40.68 21.73
N HIS A 1107 43.00 -41.67 22.17
CA HIS A 1107 44.40 -41.49 22.57
C HIS A 1107 45.32 -41.11 21.40
N LEU A 1108 45.16 -41.74 20.24
CA LEU A 1108 45.93 -41.39 19.04
C LEU A 1108 45.55 -40.02 18.46
N THR A 1109 44.27 -39.62 18.55
CA THR A 1109 43.77 -38.35 18.01
C THR A 1109 44.10 -37.15 18.90
N ARG A 1110 44.40 -37.36 20.18
CA ARG A 1110 44.94 -36.32 21.10
C ARG A 1110 46.38 -35.89 20.77
N LEU A 1111 47.09 -36.60 19.90
CA LEU A 1111 48.46 -36.25 19.49
C LEU A 1111 48.44 -35.16 18.42
N SER A 1112 48.90 -33.96 18.77
CA SER A 1112 48.88 -32.80 17.86
C SER A 1112 49.63 -33.08 16.55
N GLY A 1113 48.92 -32.94 15.41
CA GLY A 1113 49.44 -33.23 14.07
C GLY A 1113 49.27 -34.68 13.59
N ALA A 1114 48.73 -35.59 14.40
CA ALA A 1114 48.49 -36.98 13.98
C ALA A 1114 47.31 -37.10 13.00
N ARG A 1115 47.59 -37.51 11.75
CA ARG A 1115 46.55 -37.85 10.76
C ARG A 1115 46.08 -39.30 10.97
N VAL A 1116 45.11 -39.50 11.87
CA VAL A 1116 44.43 -40.79 12.04
C VAL A 1116 43.49 -41.04 10.86
N LYS A 1117 43.63 -42.18 10.19
CA LYS A 1117 42.63 -42.72 9.24
C LYS A 1117 42.06 -43.99 9.84
N VAL A 1118 40.74 -44.04 9.97
CA VAL A 1118 39.99 -45.26 10.30
C VAL A 1118 39.37 -45.78 8.99
N THR A 1119 39.45 -47.09 8.78
CA THR A 1119 38.72 -47.80 7.72
C THR A 1119 37.84 -48.82 8.43
N LEU A 1120 36.56 -48.89 8.06
CA LEU A 1120 35.69 -50.01 8.41
C LEU A 1120 35.56 -50.89 7.17
N GLU A 1121 35.81 -52.17 7.33
CA GLU A 1121 35.74 -53.20 6.29
C GLU A 1121 34.69 -54.21 6.74
N ILE A 1122 33.82 -54.62 5.82
CA ILE A 1122 32.67 -55.50 6.09
C ILE A 1122 32.64 -56.54 4.98
N GLU A 1123 32.94 -57.77 5.34
CA GLU A 1123 32.99 -58.94 4.47
C GLU A 1123 31.87 -59.90 4.88
N ALA A 1124 31.18 -60.50 3.90
CA ALA A 1124 30.07 -61.41 4.13
C ALA A 1124 30.01 -62.47 3.03
N GLU A 1125 30.37 -63.70 3.40
CA GLU A 1125 30.26 -64.89 2.55
C GLU A 1125 28.81 -65.42 2.59
N ILE A 1126 28.16 -65.63 1.44
CA ILE A 1126 26.74 -65.97 1.33
C ILE A 1126 26.55 -67.21 0.44
N PRO A 1127 26.74 -68.44 0.96
CA PRO A 1127 26.87 -69.65 0.14
C PRO A 1127 25.65 -70.02 -0.72
N ASP A 1128 24.44 -69.68 -0.27
CA ASP A 1128 23.19 -69.96 -0.99
C ASP A 1128 22.77 -68.81 -1.95
N GLY A 1129 23.60 -67.76 -2.06
CA GLY A 1129 23.30 -66.55 -2.83
C GLY A 1129 22.48 -65.50 -2.06
N ALA A 1130 22.62 -64.22 -2.44
CA ALA A 1130 21.94 -63.11 -1.80
C ALA A 1130 20.58 -62.80 -2.47
N PRO A 1131 19.45 -62.76 -1.74
CA PRO A 1131 18.15 -62.39 -2.30
C PRO A 1131 18.08 -60.96 -2.85
N ASP A 1132 17.36 -60.75 -3.96
CA ASP A 1132 17.25 -59.47 -4.67
C ASP A 1132 16.79 -58.29 -3.80
N ASP A 1133 15.88 -58.54 -2.86
CA ASP A 1133 15.37 -57.52 -1.93
C ASP A 1133 16.42 -57.08 -0.90
N VAL A 1134 17.23 -58.03 -0.42
CA VAL A 1134 18.40 -57.77 0.44
C VAL A 1134 19.47 -57.01 -0.33
N VAL A 1135 19.84 -57.47 -1.54
CA VAL A 1135 20.83 -56.82 -2.41
C VAL A 1135 20.43 -55.37 -2.71
N ARG A 1136 19.16 -55.13 -3.07
CA ARG A 1136 18.65 -53.76 -3.31
C ARG A 1136 18.73 -52.90 -2.05
N THR A 1137 18.25 -53.41 -0.92
CA THR A 1137 18.18 -52.68 0.35
C THR A 1137 19.57 -52.31 0.88
N VAL A 1138 20.53 -53.23 0.83
CA VAL A 1138 21.92 -52.96 1.23
C VAL A 1138 22.57 -51.93 0.31
N THR A 1139 22.43 -52.08 -1.02
CA THR A 1139 23.02 -51.15 -2.00
C THR A 1139 22.48 -49.72 -1.86
N GLU A 1140 21.19 -49.57 -1.55
CA GLU A 1140 20.52 -48.28 -1.36
C GLU A 1140 20.90 -47.62 -0.02
N ASN A 1141 21.00 -48.40 1.06
CA ASN A 1141 21.51 -47.93 2.35
C ASN A 1141 22.99 -47.53 2.28
N CYS A 1142 23.86 -48.31 1.64
CA CYS A 1142 25.28 -48.00 1.50
C CYS A 1142 25.56 -46.77 0.62
N ARG A 1143 24.69 -46.47 -0.37
CA ARG A 1143 24.69 -45.15 -1.05
C ARG A 1143 24.35 -44.02 -0.10
N THR A 1144 23.30 -44.18 0.70
CA THR A 1144 22.85 -43.17 1.69
C THR A 1144 23.91 -42.90 2.76
N LEU A 1145 24.61 -43.95 3.20
CA LEU A 1145 25.71 -43.91 4.18
C LEU A 1145 27.08 -43.58 3.55
N LYS A 1146 27.15 -43.32 2.24
CA LYS A 1146 28.35 -42.87 1.50
C LYS A 1146 29.54 -43.82 1.58
N PHE A 1147 29.32 -45.12 1.39
CA PHE A 1147 30.40 -46.09 1.22
C PHE A 1147 31.23 -45.76 -0.04
N ASN A 1148 32.56 -45.76 0.10
CA ASN A 1148 33.47 -45.34 -0.98
C ASN A 1148 33.62 -46.36 -2.12
N ASN A 1149 33.37 -47.64 -1.82
CA ASN A 1149 33.35 -48.74 -2.79
C ASN A 1149 32.32 -49.76 -2.29
N GLN A 1150 31.53 -50.34 -3.19
CA GLN A 1150 30.57 -51.41 -2.86
C GLN A 1150 30.19 -52.21 -4.11
N SER A 1151 30.17 -53.52 -3.96
CA SER A 1151 29.80 -54.51 -4.97
C SER A 1151 29.25 -55.74 -4.26
N PHE A 1152 28.25 -56.39 -4.87
CA PHE A 1152 28.01 -57.82 -4.67
C PHE A 1152 28.65 -58.49 -5.89
N GLU A 1153 29.62 -59.36 -5.66
CA GLU A 1153 30.42 -59.99 -6.71
C GLU A 1153 30.02 -61.46 -6.85
N PRO A 1154 29.79 -61.98 -8.06
CA PRO A 1154 29.63 -63.41 -8.29
C PRO A 1154 31.00 -64.11 -8.24
N GLU A 1155 31.03 -65.33 -7.70
CA GLU A 1155 32.14 -66.28 -7.89
C GLU A 1155 32.18 -66.84 -9.33
#